data_AF-A0A8I5R4Z7-F1
#
_entry.id   AF-A0A8I5R4Z7-F1
#
_cell.length_a   1.000
_cell.length_b   1.000
_cell.length_c   1.000
_cell.angle_alpha   90.00
_cell.angle_beta   90.00
_cell.angle_gamma   90.00
#
_symmetry.space_group_name_H-M   'P 1'
#
loop_
_entity.id
_entity.type
_entity.pdbx_description
1 polymer ?
#
loop_
_entity_poly.entity_id
_entity_poly.type
_entity_poly.pdbx_seq_one_letter_code
_entity_poly.pdbx_strand_id
1 'polypeptide(L)'
;MDADQEKDLQKFLKNVDEITNLIQEMNSDDPVVQQNAVLETEKRLLLMEEDQEEDECRTTLNKTVISPPQTAVKSAEEVNSEAFLASVEKDAKERAKRRRENKVLADALKEKGNEAFAEGNYETAILHYSEGLEKLKDVKVLYTNRAQAYMKLKNYEKALVDCEWALKCDEKCTKAYFHMGKANLALKNYSVSRECYKKILEINPKLQTQVKDYLNQVDLQEKADLQEKEAHELLDSGKNTAVNTKNLLETLSKPDQIPLFYAGGIEILTEMIKECTEQTLFRMHDGFSIIGDNEVIRRCFSTAGKDAIEETVCVSVLKLWQAVCCGNEENQRVLVMHPGRARLLATLLSSKVLAIRQQSLALLLQLAQTESGRSLIISHLDLTRLLEALVSFLDFSDKEANTAMGLFTDLALEERFQVWFQANLPGVLPALTGILKTDPKVSSSSALCQCIAIMGNLSAEPATRRHMAACEEFGDGCLSLLARCEENVDLFREVIYTLLGLMMNLCLQAPFVSEVWAVEVSRRCLSLLNSQDGGILTRAAGVLSRTLSSSLKIVEEALQAGVVKKMMKFLKTGGETASRYAVKILAICTNSYHEAREEVIRLDKSRIPRLETQLTDSSKITGAKLGNSLLSASSVLCLHRRRGENTFNI
;
A
#
# COMPACT_ATOMS: atom_id res chain seq x y z
N MET A 1 -33.64 -32.74 -0.93
CA MET A 1 -33.58 -33.62 -2.10
C MET A 1 -35.01 -33.80 -2.56
N ASP A 2 -35.28 -33.43 -3.80
CA ASP A 2 -36.63 -33.40 -4.37
C ASP A 2 -37.20 -34.81 -4.55
N ALA A 3 -38.50 -35.00 -4.31
CA ALA A 3 -39.15 -36.31 -4.41
C ALA A 3 -39.05 -36.92 -5.82
N ASP A 4 -38.93 -36.08 -6.85
CA ASP A 4 -38.70 -36.52 -8.23
C ASP A 4 -37.27 -37.05 -8.45
N GLN A 5 -36.27 -36.47 -7.79
CA GLN A 5 -34.88 -36.96 -7.88
C GLN A 5 -34.71 -38.34 -7.24
N GLU A 6 -35.42 -38.61 -6.13
CA GLU A 6 -35.41 -39.91 -5.46
C GLU A 6 -36.06 -41.00 -6.35
N LYS A 7 -37.15 -40.65 -7.05
CA LYS A 7 -37.88 -41.56 -7.94
C LYS A 7 -37.09 -41.88 -9.20
N ASP A 8 -36.41 -40.88 -9.77
CA ASP A 8 -35.51 -41.06 -10.91
C ASP A 8 -34.28 -41.88 -10.54
N LEU A 9 -33.72 -41.67 -9.35
CA LEU A 9 -32.62 -42.47 -8.84
C LEU A 9 -33.04 -43.93 -8.63
N GLN A 10 -34.24 -44.19 -8.08
CA GLN A 10 -34.75 -45.56 -7.93
C GLN A 10 -35.01 -46.24 -9.28
N LYS A 11 -35.53 -45.51 -10.26
CA LYS A 11 -35.73 -46.01 -11.63
C LYS A 11 -34.38 -46.35 -12.28
N PHE A 12 -33.38 -45.49 -12.10
CA PHE A 12 -32.02 -45.72 -12.58
C PHE A 12 -31.39 -46.96 -11.95
N LEU A 13 -31.44 -47.10 -10.62
CA LEU A 13 -30.88 -48.26 -9.92
C LEU A 13 -31.55 -49.57 -10.35
N LYS A 14 -32.88 -49.58 -10.52
CA LYS A 14 -33.60 -50.75 -11.03
C LYS A 14 -33.14 -51.15 -12.44
N ASN A 15 -32.94 -50.17 -13.33
CA ASN A 15 -32.45 -50.43 -14.68
C ASN A 15 -31.02 -51.00 -14.67
N VAL A 16 -30.16 -50.51 -13.77
CA VAL A 16 -28.80 -51.03 -13.58
C VAL A 16 -28.82 -52.48 -13.11
N ASP A 17 -29.69 -52.82 -12.15
CA ASP A 17 -29.82 -54.19 -11.64
C ASP A 17 -30.32 -55.15 -12.73
N GLU A 18 -31.31 -54.73 -13.53
CA GLU A 18 -31.83 -55.53 -14.64
C GLU A 18 -30.77 -55.80 -15.72
N ILE A 19 -29.97 -54.79 -16.07
CA ILE A 19 -28.87 -54.94 -17.04
C ILE A 19 -27.79 -55.87 -16.45
N THR A 20 -27.49 -55.75 -15.16
CA THR A 20 -26.49 -56.59 -14.49
C THR A 20 -26.92 -58.06 -14.48
N ASN A 21 -28.20 -58.34 -14.21
CA ASN A 21 -28.76 -59.69 -14.26
C ASN A 21 -28.74 -60.25 -15.69
N LEU A 22 -29.10 -59.46 -16.70
CA LEU A 22 -29.02 -59.85 -18.11
C LEU A 22 -27.57 -60.22 -18.51
N ILE A 23 -26.58 -59.44 -18.08
CA ILE A 23 -25.17 -59.75 -18.33
C ILE A 23 -24.75 -61.05 -17.61
N GLN A 24 -25.25 -61.31 -16.40
CA GLN A 24 -25.00 -62.59 -15.72
C GLN A 24 -25.63 -63.77 -16.47
N GLU A 25 -26.86 -63.63 -16.93
CA GLU A 25 -27.58 -64.68 -17.67
C GLU A 25 -26.94 -64.95 -19.05
N MET A 26 -26.44 -63.91 -19.74
CA MET A 26 -25.64 -64.06 -20.96
C MET A 26 -24.31 -64.79 -20.74
N ASN A 27 -23.77 -64.73 -19.53
CA ASN A 27 -22.54 -65.44 -19.14
C ASN A 27 -22.82 -66.78 -18.45
N SER A 28 -24.07 -67.26 -18.48
CA SER A 28 -24.46 -68.55 -17.92
C SER A 28 -23.93 -69.72 -18.77
N ASP A 29 -23.53 -70.81 -18.12
CA ASP A 29 -23.11 -72.05 -18.78
C ASP A 29 -24.31 -72.87 -19.33
N ASP A 30 -25.55 -72.46 -19.05
CA ASP A 30 -26.77 -73.06 -19.62
C ASP A 30 -27.10 -72.42 -20.99
N PRO A 31 -27.02 -73.17 -22.11
CA PRO A 31 -27.23 -72.63 -23.45
C PRO A 31 -28.61 -72.00 -23.67
N VAL A 32 -29.64 -72.49 -22.96
CA VAL A 32 -31.02 -71.98 -23.11
C VAL A 32 -31.17 -70.64 -22.40
N VAL A 33 -30.58 -70.49 -21.22
CA VAL A 33 -30.57 -69.23 -20.45
C VAL A 33 -29.77 -68.17 -21.19
N GLN A 34 -28.58 -68.52 -21.67
CA GLN A 34 -27.74 -67.64 -22.45
C GLN A 34 -28.45 -67.16 -23.72
N GLN A 35 -29.08 -68.07 -24.48
CA GLN A 35 -29.73 -67.71 -25.72
C GLN A 35 -30.99 -66.86 -25.52
N ASN A 36 -31.76 -67.11 -24.45
CA ASN A 36 -32.89 -66.26 -24.08
C ASN A 36 -32.43 -64.86 -23.63
N ALA A 37 -31.34 -64.76 -22.87
CA ALA A 37 -30.79 -63.48 -22.43
C ALA A 37 -30.24 -62.64 -23.60
N VAL A 38 -29.62 -63.29 -24.60
CA VAL A 38 -29.20 -62.64 -25.85
C VAL A 38 -30.42 -62.09 -26.60
N LEU A 39 -31.48 -62.89 -26.73
CA LEU A 39 -32.69 -62.49 -27.47
C LEU A 39 -33.45 -61.34 -26.78
N GLU A 40 -33.51 -61.35 -25.45
CA GLU A 40 -34.09 -60.25 -24.67
C GLU A 40 -33.24 -58.98 -24.76
N THR A 41 -31.91 -59.12 -24.83
CA THR A 41 -30.99 -57.99 -25.05
C THR A 41 -31.20 -57.36 -26.44
N GLU A 42 -31.31 -58.18 -27.48
CA GLU A 42 -31.61 -57.70 -28.84
C GLU A 42 -32.96 -56.98 -28.91
N LYS A 43 -33.98 -57.52 -28.24
CA LYS A 43 -35.31 -56.89 -28.16
C LYS A 43 -35.27 -55.54 -27.44
N ARG A 44 -34.51 -55.42 -26.34
CA ARG A 44 -34.33 -54.14 -25.63
C ARG A 44 -33.58 -53.12 -26.47
N LEU A 45 -32.56 -53.54 -27.22
CA LEU A 45 -31.83 -52.66 -28.13
C LEU A 45 -32.73 -52.12 -29.26
N LEU A 46 -33.62 -52.96 -29.81
CA LEU A 46 -34.60 -52.53 -30.81
C LEU A 46 -35.60 -51.51 -30.27
N LEU A 47 -36.09 -51.69 -29.04
CA LEU A 47 -36.99 -50.73 -28.39
C LEU A 47 -36.30 -49.39 -28.08
N MET A 48 -35.00 -49.40 -27.77
CA MET A 48 -34.20 -48.19 -27.56
C MET A 48 -33.94 -47.39 -28.84
N GLU A 49 -34.05 -48.01 -30.02
CA GLU A 49 -33.97 -47.30 -31.31
C GLU A 49 -35.30 -46.59 -31.67
N GLU A 50 -36.44 -47.08 -31.17
CA GLU A 50 -37.76 -46.46 -31.40
C GLU A 50 -38.07 -45.31 -30.43
N ASP A 51 -37.56 -45.34 -29.20
CA ASP A 51 -37.79 -44.29 -28.17
C ASP A 51 -36.86 -43.05 -28.29
N GLN A 52 -36.00 -42.97 -29.32
CA GLN A 52 -35.06 -41.83 -29.49
C GLN A 52 -35.70 -40.53 -30.03
N GLU A 53 -37.01 -40.47 -30.29
CA GLU A 53 -37.67 -39.25 -30.79
C GLU A 53 -38.19 -38.27 -29.70
N GLU A 54 -38.17 -38.60 -28.40
CA GLU A 54 -38.79 -37.73 -27.37
C GLU A 54 -37.93 -37.29 -26.16
N ASP A 55 -36.61 -37.52 -26.13
CA ASP A 55 -35.75 -36.90 -25.11
C ASP A 55 -34.85 -35.81 -25.73
N GLU A 56 -35.31 -34.56 -25.61
CA GLU A 56 -34.67 -33.33 -26.11
C GLU A 56 -33.29 -33.10 -25.45
N CYS A 57 -32.28 -33.85 -25.90
CA CYS A 57 -30.90 -33.59 -25.58
C CYS A 57 -30.46 -32.29 -26.28
N ARG A 58 -30.39 -31.19 -25.51
CA ARG A 58 -30.03 -29.82 -25.93
C ARG A 58 -28.61 -29.62 -26.46
N THR A 59 -27.96 -30.66 -26.96
CA THR A 59 -26.77 -30.54 -27.82
C THR A 59 -27.13 -31.00 -29.22
N THR A 60 -27.71 -30.09 -30.00
CA THR A 60 -27.68 -30.12 -31.46
C THR A 60 -26.23 -30.03 -31.93
N LEU A 61 -25.53 -31.17 -31.88
CA LEU A 61 -24.34 -31.38 -32.69
C LEU A 61 -24.82 -31.49 -34.14
N ASN A 62 -24.70 -30.38 -34.85
CA ASN A 62 -24.66 -30.39 -36.31
C ASN A 62 -23.69 -31.47 -36.75
N LYS A 63 -24.23 -32.60 -37.25
CA LYS A 63 -23.49 -33.64 -37.97
C LYS A 63 -22.68 -32.93 -39.04
N THR A 64 -21.41 -32.71 -38.76
CA THR A 64 -20.52 -32.04 -39.68
C THR A 64 -20.18 -33.06 -40.75
N VAL A 65 -20.60 -32.73 -41.97
CA VAL A 65 -20.26 -33.37 -43.23
C VAL A 65 -18.76 -33.68 -43.26
N ILE A 66 -18.39 -34.92 -42.94
CA ILE A 66 -17.08 -35.48 -43.24
C ILE A 66 -17.35 -36.77 -43.99
N SER A 67 -17.15 -36.68 -45.32
CA SER A 67 -17.18 -37.73 -46.36
C SER A 67 -18.53 -37.97 -47.09
N PRO A 68 -18.53 -38.03 -48.43
CA PRO A 68 -19.70 -38.42 -49.23
C PRO A 68 -20.00 -39.92 -49.08
N PRO A 69 -21.25 -40.37 -49.30
CA PRO A 69 -21.66 -41.74 -49.05
C PRO A 69 -20.95 -42.68 -50.03
N GLN A 70 -20.02 -43.49 -49.54
CA GLN A 70 -19.50 -44.62 -50.30
C GLN A 70 -20.50 -45.78 -50.20
N THR A 71 -20.96 -46.15 -51.38
CA THR A 71 -21.68 -47.37 -51.77
C THR A 71 -21.56 -48.55 -50.82
N ALA A 72 -22.71 -49.12 -50.49
CA ALA A 72 -22.88 -50.38 -49.76
C ALA A 72 -21.95 -51.48 -50.26
N VAL A 73 -21.11 -51.99 -49.36
CA VAL A 73 -20.49 -53.32 -49.49
C VAL A 73 -20.92 -54.12 -48.27
N LYS A 74 -21.61 -55.21 -48.54
CA LYS A 74 -21.92 -56.29 -47.60
C LYS A 74 -20.64 -57.04 -47.27
N SER A 75 -20.20 -56.96 -46.02
CA SER A 75 -19.66 -58.09 -45.27
C SER A 75 -19.50 -57.65 -43.82
N ALA A 76 -20.03 -58.46 -42.90
CA ALA A 76 -19.71 -58.41 -41.48
C ALA A 76 -18.22 -58.73 -41.31
N GLU A 77 -17.37 -57.73 -41.50
CA GLU A 77 -16.02 -57.74 -40.97
C GLU A 77 -16.14 -57.11 -39.59
N GLU A 78 -15.87 -57.91 -38.55
CA GLU A 78 -15.56 -57.42 -37.21
C GLU A 78 -14.69 -56.17 -37.38
N VAL A 79 -15.23 -54.99 -37.05
CA VAL A 79 -14.43 -53.76 -37.05
C VAL A 79 -13.27 -54.06 -36.12
N ASN A 80 -12.09 -54.29 -36.69
CA ASN A 80 -10.92 -54.68 -35.93
C ASN A 80 -10.72 -53.57 -34.89
N SER A 81 -11.01 -53.90 -33.63
CA SER A 81 -11.02 -52.92 -32.53
C SER A 81 -9.68 -52.20 -32.43
N GLU A 82 -8.59 -52.88 -32.81
CA GLU A 82 -7.24 -52.34 -32.88
C GLU A 82 -7.09 -51.28 -33.99
N ALA A 83 -7.68 -51.50 -35.17
CA ALA A 83 -7.67 -50.54 -36.27
C ALA A 83 -8.51 -49.29 -35.97
N PHE A 84 -9.65 -49.46 -35.27
CA PHE A 84 -10.46 -48.32 -34.80
C PHE A 84 -9.70 -47.49 -33.76
N LEU A 85 -9.11 -48.14 -32.74
CA LEU A 85 -8.30 -47.46 -31.72
C LEU A 85 -7.10 -46.72 -32.34
N ALA A 86 -6.41 -47.32 -33.32
CA ALA A 86 -5.31 -46.67 -34.04
C ALA A 86 -5.75 -45.42 -34.83
N SER A 87 -6.94 -45.46 -35.45
CA SER A 87 -7.53 -44.31 -36.14
C SER A 87 -7.89 -43.17 -35.17
N VAL A 88 -8.51 -43.51 -34.04
CA VAL A 88 -8.84 -42.55 -32.97
C VAL A 88 -7.57 -41.92 -32.39
N GLU A 89 -6.52 -42.71 -32.17
CA GLU A 89 -5.23 -42.20 -31.70
C GLU A 89 -4.58 -41.23 -32.70
N LYS A 90 -4.67 -41.54 -34.00
CA LYS A 90 -4.17 -40.66 -35.07
C LYS A 90 -4.92 -39.33 -35.12
N ASP A 91 -6.25 -39.35 -35.06
CA ASP A 91 -7.07 -38.13 -35.01
C ASP A 91 -6.80 -37.31 -33.74
N ALA A 92 -6.65 -37.96 -32.57
CA ALA A 92 -6.28 -37.30 -31.33
C ALA A 92 -4.91 -36.60 -31.44
N LYS A 93 -3.91 -37.25 -32.03
CA LYS A 93 -2.58 -36.67 -32.30
C LYS A 93 -2.69 -35.46 -33.24
N GLU A 94 -3.51 -35.54 -34.28
CA GLU A 94 -3.71 -34.43 -35.23
C GLU A 94 -4.45 -33.24 -34.61
N ARG A 95 -5.51 -33.48 -33.82
CA ARG A 95 -6.19 -32.43 -33.04
C ARG A 95 -5.24 -31.77 -32.04
N ALA A 96 -4.42 -32.56 -31.35
CA ALA A 96 -3.41 -32.03 -30.44
C ALA A 96 -2.37 -31.17 -31.17
N LYS A 97 -1.91 -31.59 -32.36
CA LYS A 97 -1.01 -30.81 -33.21
C LYS A 97 -1.64 -29.48 -33.64
N ARG A 98 -2.86 -29.50 -34.21
CA ARG A 98 -3.59 -28.30 -34.61
C ARG A 98 -3.82 -27.34 -33.45
N ARG A 99 -4.17 -27.85 -32.27
CA ARG A 99 -4.32 -27.03 -31.07
C ARG A 99 -3.01 -26.37 -30.65
N ARG A 100 -1.87 -27.06 -30.75
CA ARG A 100 -0.55 -26.47 -30.47
C ARG A 100 -0.21 -25.35 -31.45
N GLU A 101 -0.46 -25.55 -32.74
CA GLU A 101 -0.24 -24.53 -33.78
C GLU A 101 -1.14 -23.31 -33.57
N ASN A 102 -2.44 -23.54 -33.34
CA ASN A 102 -3.38 -22.47 -33.01
C ASN A 102 -3.01 -21.74 -31.73
N LYS A 103 -2.43 -22.45 -30.74
CA LYS A 103 -1.92 -21.82 -29.52
C LYS A 103 -0.78 -20.86 -29.81
N VAL A 104 0.20 -21.25 -30.62
CA VAL A 104 1.31 -20.37 -31.02
C VAL A 104 0.78 -19.13 -31.74
N LEU A 105 -0.19 -19.31 -32.65
CA LEU A 105 -0.79 -18.20 -33.37
C LEU A 105 -1.62 -17.28 -32.46
N ALA A 106 -2.42 -17.84 -31.56
CA ALA A 106 -3.19 -17.08 -30.58
C ALA A 106 -2.28 -16.29 -29.63
N ASP A 107 -1.17 -16.89 -29.20
CA ASP A 107 -0.17 -16.20 -28.38
C ASP A 107 0.51 -15.06 -29.14
N ALA A 108 0.87 -15.26 -30.41
CA ALA A 108 1.42 -14.18 -31.23
C ALA A 108 0.43 -13.03 -31.45
N LEU A 109 -0.84 -13.34 -31.68
CA LEU A 109 -1.92 -12.34 -31.82
C LEU A 109 -2.20 -11.60 -30.50
N LYS A 110 -2.13 -12.32 -29.36
CA LYS A 110 -2.21 -11.72 -28.03
C LYS A 110 -1.09 -10.70 -27.83
N GLU A 111 0.16 -11.02 -28.21
CA GLU A 111 1.27 -10.05 -28.08
C GLU A 111 1.09 -8.83 -28.99
N LYS A 112 0.67 -9.00 -30.25
CA LYS A 112 0.31 -7.87 -31.12
C LYS A 112 -0.81 -7.00 -30.53
N GLY A 113 -1.81 -7.63 -29.93
CA GLY A 113 -2.87 -6.92 -29.22
C GLY A 113 -2.35 -6.14 -28.01
N ASN A 114 -1.40 -6.71 -27.26
CA ASN A 114 -0.75 -6.05 -26.12
C ASN A 114 0.07 -4.83 -26.59
N GLU A 115 0.80 -4.95 -27.70
CA GLU A 115 1.55 -3.85 -28.33
C GLU A 115 0.62 -2.71 -28.74
N ALA A 116 -0.42 -2.99 -29.52
CA ALA A 116 -1.42 -2.00 -29.92
C ALA A 116 -2.12 -1.35 -28.72
N PHE A 117 -2.39 -2.12 -27.66
CA PHE A 117 -2.96 -1.60 -26.42
C PHE A 117 -2.00 -0.63 -25.72
N ALA A 118 -0.71 -0.94 -25.68
CA ALA A 118 0.31 -0.08 -25.07
C ALA A 118 0.49 1.25 -25.84
N GLU A 119 0.28 1.22 -27.16
CA GLU A 119 0.25 2.42 -28.02
C GLU A 119 -1.04 3.25 -27.89
N GLY A 120 -2.05 2.74 -27.17
CA GLY A 120 -3.35 3.39 -27.01
C GLY A 120 -4.30 3.18 -28.19
N ASN A 121 -3.96 2.32 -29.16
CA ASN A 121 -4.82 1.95 -30.28
C ASN A 121 -5.72 0.76 -29.88
N TYR A 122 -6.76 1.07 -29.12
CA TYR A 122 -7.62 0.06 -28.50
C TYR A 122 -8.46 -0.72 -29.52
N GLU A 123 -8.87 -0.10 -30.62
CA GLU A 123 -9.60 -0.74 -31.71
C GLU A 123 -8.76 -1.84 -32.38
N THR A 124 -7.48 -1.56 -32.66
CA THR A 124 -6.56 -2.54 -33.24
C THR A 124 -6.23 -3.66 -32.24
N ALA A 125 -6.09 -3.32 -30.95
CA ALA A 125 -5.94 -4.31 -29.91
C ALA A 125 -7.14 -5.29 -29.86
N ILE A 126 -8.37 -4.75 -29.93
CA ILE A 126 -9.60 -5.56 -29.98
C ILE A 126 -9.60 -6.49 -31.20
N LEU A 127 -9.17 -6.00 -32.37
CA LEU A 127 -9.09 -6.81 -33.58
C LEU A 127 -8.15 -8.02 -33.36
N HIS A 128 -6.91 -7.77 -32.93
CA HIS A 128 -5.93 -8.85 -32.72
C HIS A 128 -6.35 -9.84 -31.62
N TYR A 129 -6.95 -9.36 -30.52
CA TYR A 129 -7.50 -10.28 -29.52
C TYR A 129 -8.65 -11.12 -30.07
N SER A 130 -9.49 -10.55 -30.93
CA SER A 130 -10.59 -11.28 -31.57
C SER A 130 -10.08 -12.33 -32.54
N GLU A 131 -9.10 -11.99 -33.39
CA GLU A 131 -8.40 -12.95 -34.26
C GLU A 131 -7.75 -14.08 -33.45
N GLY A 132 -7.18 -13.76 -32.28
CA GLY A 132 -6.63 -14.76 -31.35
C GLY A 132 -7.71 -15.72 -30.83
N LEU A 133 -8.88 -15.18 -30.47
CA LEU A 133 -10.03 -15.95 -29.99
C LEU A 133 -10.66 -16.82 -31.09
N GLU A 134 -10.53 -16.43 -32.36
CA GLU A 134 -10.90 -17.29 -33.49
C GLU A 134 -10.01 -18.54 -33.58
N LYS A 135 -8.74 -18.45 -33.15
CA LYS A 135 -7.83 -19.60 -33.11
C LYS A 135 -8.05 -20.48 -31.90
N LEU A 136 -8.26 -19.87 -30.73
CA LEU A 136 -8.56 -20.56 -29.48
C LEU A 136 -9.60 -19.80 -28.65
N LYS A 137 -10.78 -20.40 -28.50
CA LYS A 137 -11.90 -19.83 -27.75
C LYS A 137 -11.83 -20.05 -26.24
N ASP A 138 -10.92 -20.88 -25.74
CA ASP A 138 -10.84 -21.26 -24.32
C ASP A 138 -9.66 -20.58 -23.59
N VAL A 139 -9.32 -19.36 -24.02
CA VAL A 139 -8.20 -18.58 -23.47
C VAL A 139 -8.72 -17.37 -22.71
N LYS A 140 -8.89 -17.52 -21.39
CA LYS A 140 -9.38 -16.44 -20.50
C LYS A 140 -8.63 -15.11 -20.66
N VAL A 141 -7.33 -15.17 -20.92
CA VAL A 141 -6.47 -13.98 -21.00
C VAL A 141 -6.86 -13.09 -22.18
N LEU A 142 -7.19 -13.68 -23.33
CA LEU A 142 -7.63 -12.93 -24.51
C LEU A 142 -8.94 -12.19 -24.24
N TYR A 143 -9.90 -12.85 -23.58
CA TYR A 143 -11.14 -12.21 -23.16
C TYR A 143 -10.89 -11.07 -22.16
N THR A 144 -10.08 -11.27 -21.12
CA THR A 144 -9.81 -10.20 -20.14
C THR A 144 -9.10 -9.00 -20.78
N ASN A 145 -8.17 -9.24 -21.70
CA ASN A 145 -7.45 -8.17 -22.38
C ASN A 145 -8.36 -7.41 -23.36
N ARG A 146 -9.26 -8.10 -24.06
CA ARG A 146 -10.25 -7.47 -24.94
C ARG A 146 -11.31 -6.70 -24.15
N ALA A 147 -11.77 -7.23 -23.01
CA ALA A 147 -12.65 -6.51 -22.08
C ALA A 147 -12.00 -5.20 -21.62
N GLN A 148 -10.72 -5.24 -21.24
CA GLN A 148 -9.99 -4.04 -20.85
C GLN A 148 -9.90 -3.01 -21.98
N ALA A 149 -9.72 -3.44 -23.23
CA ALA A 149 -9.74 -2.56 -24.40
C ALA A 149 -11.13 -1.96 -24.66
N TYR A 150 -12.20 -2.75 -24.55
CA TYR A 150 -13.57 -2.24 -24.63
C TYR A 150 -13.87 -1.20 -23.55
N MET A 151 -13.41 -1.39 -22.32
CA MET A 151 -13.56 -0.40 -21.25
C MET A 151 -12.83 0.91 -21.57
N LYS A 152 -11.67 0.87 -22.23
CA LYS A 152 -10.95 2.07 -22.66
C LYS A 152 -11.72 2.86 -23.71
N LEU A 153 -12.49 2.18 -24.55
CA LEU A 153 -13.45 2.77 -25.49
C LEU A 153 -14.83 3.06 -24.87
N LYS A 154 -14.97 2.95 -23.54
CA LYS A 154 -16.22 3.13 -22.79
C LYS A 154 -17.37 2.21 -23.24
N ASN A 155 -17.05 1.08 -23.87
CA ASN A 155 -18.03 0.06 -24.26
C ASN A 155 -18.17 -0.99 -23.16
N TYR A 156 -18.80 -0.60 -22.05
CA TYR A 156 -18.83 -1.39 -20.83
C TYR A 156 -19.65 -2.66 -20.97
N GLU A 157 -20.73 -2.64 -21.76
CA GLU A 157 -21.60 -3.79 -22.01
C GLU A 157 -20.84 -4.92 -22.73
N LYS A 158 -20.05 -4.60 -23.76
CA LYS A 158 -19.20 -5.61 -24.42
C LYS A 158 -18.10 -6.12 -23.50
N ALA A 159 -17.54 -5.24 -22.65
CA ALA A 159 -16.56 -5.66 -21.66
C ALA A 159 -17.15 -6.65 -20.64
N LEU A 160 -18.40 -6.46 -20.21
CA LEU A 160 -19.10 -7.41 -19.34
C LEU A 160 -19.26 -8.78 -19.98
N VAL A 161 -19.69 -8.83 -21.24
CA VAL A 161 -19.81 -10.09 -22.00
C VAL A 161 -18.48 -10.84 -22.06
N ASP A 162 -17.38 -10.15 -22.34
CA ASP A 162 -16.05 -10.76 -22.35
C ASP A 162 -15.60 -11.22 -20.95
N CYS A 163 -15.95 -10.49 -19.88
CA CYS A 163 -15.67 -10.92 -18.51
C CYS A 163 -16.42 -12.21 -18.16
N GLU A 164 -17.69 -12.32 -18.55
CA GLU A 164 -18.48 -13.55 -18.36
C GLU A 164 -17.86 -14.74 -19.12
N TRP A 165 -17.40 -14.53 -20.37
CA TRP A 165 -16.69 -15.57 -21.12
C TRP A 165 -15.36 -15.96 -20.47
N ALA A 166 -14.61 -14.99 -19.93
CA ALA A 166 -13.39 -15.28 -19.18
C ALA A 166 -13.66 -16.13 -17.93
N LEU A 167 -14.76 -15.85 -17.21
CA LEU A 167 -15.20 -16.62 -16.04
C LEU A 167 -15.71 -18.02 -16.40
N LYS A 168 -16.33 -18.20 -17.58
CA LYS A 168 -16.65 -19.54 -18.11
C LYS A 168 -15.39 -20.35 -18.42
N CYS A 169 -14.30 -19.70 -18.81
CA CYS A 169 -13.01 -20.37 -19.02
C CYS A 169 -12.28 -20.68 -17.70
N ASP A 170 -12.39 -19.79 -16.72
CA ASP A 170 -11.82 -19.95 -15.38
C ASP A 170 -12.61 -19.11 -14.36
N GLU A 171 -13.40 -19.80 -13.54
CA GLU A 171 -14.23 -19.19 -12.50
C GLU A 171 -13.42 -18.44 -11.44
N LYS A 172 -12.12 -18.74 -11.28
CA LYS A 172 -11.23 -18.10 -10.31
C LYS A 172 -10.42 -16.95 -10.92
N CYS A 173 -10.82 -16.43 -12.09
CA CYS A 173 -10.13 -15.34 -12.76
C CYS A 173 -10.37 -13.98 -12.05
N THR A 174 -9.46 -13.60 -11.16
CA THR A 174 -9.53 -12.31 -10.44
C THR A 174 -9.54 -11.09 -11.37
N LYS A 175 -8.83 -11.14 -12.50
CA LYS A 175 -8.84 -10.06 -13.51
C LYS A 175 -10.22 -9.87 -14.15
N ALA A 176 -10.94 -10.96 -14.43
CA ALA A 176 -12.29 -10.88 -14.99
C ALA A 176 -13.25 -10.22 -13.99
N TYR A 177 -13.23 -10.63 -12.72
CA TYR A 177 -14.02 -9.96 -11.66
C TYR A 177 -13.65 -8.48 -11.49
N PHE A 178 -12.37 -8.13 -11.57
CA PHE A 178 -11.94 -6.73 -11.50
C PHE A 178 -12.49 -5.88 -12.65
N HIS A 179 -12.36 -6.35 -13.89
CA HIS A 179 -12.90 -5.64 -15.06
C HIS A 179 -14.42 -5.58 -15.03
N MET A 180 -15.09 -6.66 -14.62
CA MET A 180 -16.55 -6.73 -14.47
C MET A 180 -17.05 -5.75 -13.40
N GLY A 181 -16.36 -5.67 -12.25
CA GLY A 181 -16.66 -4.71 -11.19
C GLY A 181 -16.51 -3.27 -11.65
N LYS A 182 -15.43 -2.96 -12.40
CA LYS A 182 -15.22 -1.63 -12.97
C LYS A 182 -16.23 -1.26 -14.05
N ALA A 183 -16.60 -2.18 -14.93
CA ALA A 183 -17.60 -1.95 -15.96
C ALA A 183 -18.98 -1.70 -15.33
N ASN A 184 -19.38 -2.49 -14.32
CA ASN A 184 -20.61 -2.25 -13.57
C ASN A 184 -20.59 -0.93 -12.79
N LEU A 185 -19.45 -0.54 -12.23
CA LEU A 185 -19.30 0.77 -11.58
C LEU A 185 -19.56 1.91 -12.57
N ALA A 186 -19.01 1.82 -13.79
CA ALA A 186 -19.23 2.83 -14.83
C ALA A 186 -20.68 2.87 -15.34
N LEU A 187 -21.39 1.75 -15.28
CA LEU A 187 -22.82 1.64 -15.57
C LEU A 187 -23.71 1.99 -14.37
N LYS A 188 -23.14 2.43 -13.24
CA LYS A 188 -23.85 2.79 -11.99
C LYS A 188 -24.56 1.59 -11.33
N ASN A 189 -24.16 0.36 -11.64
CA ASN A 189 -24.62 -0.87 -11.00
C ASN A 189 -23.78 -1.16 -9.74
N TYR A 190 -23.95 -0.34 -8.71
CA TYR A 190 -23.10 -0.35 -7.51
C TYR A 190 -23.12 -1.69 -6.75
N SER A 191 -24.30 -2.30 -6.57
CA SER A 191 -24.43 -3.59 -5.88
C SER A 191 -23.61 -4.68 -6.56
N VAL A 192 -23.79 -4.85 -7.87
CA VAL A 192 -23.06 -5.84 -8.69
C VAL A 192 -21.57 -5.55 -8.68
N SER A 193 -21.17 -4.28 -8.74
CA SER A 193 -19.76 -3.88 -8.65
C SER A 193 -19.12 -4.34 -7.32
N ARG A 194 -19.79 -4.10 -6.18
CA ARG A 194 -19.31 -4.55 -4.86
C ARG A 194 -19.19 -6.07 -4.78
N GLU A 195 -20.16 -6.82 -5.32
CA GLU A 195 -20.11 -8.28 -5.34
C GLU A 195 -18.92 -8.80 -6.14
N CYS A 196 -18.64 -8.21 -7.30
CA CYS A 196 -17.48 -8.56 -8.13
C CYS A 196 -16.17 -8.37 -7.36
N TYR A 197 -15.99 -7.23 -6.66
CA TYR A 197 -14.77 -6.99 -5.89
C TYR A 197 -14.66 -7.89 -4.65
N LYS A 198 -15.78 -8.21 -3.98
CA LYS A 198 -15.79 -9.19 -2.88
C LYS A 198 -15.37 -10.59 -3.33
N LYS A 199 -15.75 -11.00 -4.54
CA LYS A 199 -15.29 -12.28 -5.12
C LYS A 199 -13.77 -12.35 -5.29
N ILE A 200 -13.10 -11.24 -5.60
CA ILE A 200 -11.63 -11.19 -5.67
C ILE A 200 -11.01 -11.55 -4.31
N LEU A 201 -11.61 -11.09 -3.21
CA LEU A 201 -11.15 -11.37 -1.85
C LEU A 201 -11.36 -12.85 -1.47
N GLU A 202 -12.50 -13.43 -1.86
CA GLU A 202 -12.78 -14.87 -1.67
C GLU A 202 -11.75 -15.75 -2.40
N ILE A 203 -11.32 -15.35 -3.61
CA ILE A 203 -10.35 -16.09 -4.43
C ILE A 203 -8.92 -15.87 -3.95
N ASN A 204 -8.55 -14.63 -3.63
CA ASN A 204 -7.21 -14.27 -3.20
C ASN A 204 -7.24 -13.28 -2.02
N PRO A 205 -7.21 -13.81 -0.77
CA PRO A 205 -7.21 -12.99 0.44
C PRO A 205 -6.06 -11.99 0.53
N LYS A 206 -4.94 -12.21 -0.18
CA LYS A 206 -3.79 -11.29 -0.18
C LYS A 206 -4.08 -9.96 -0.85
N LEU A 207 -5.16 -9.85 -1.63
CA LEU A 207 -5.57 -8.62 -2.30
C LEU A 207 -6.51 -7.75 -1.45
N GLN A 208 -6.64 -8.03 -0.14
CA GLN A 208 -7.54 -7.32 0.76
C GLN A 208 -7.42 -5.79 0.69
N THR A 209 -6.20 -5.25 0.71
CA THR A 209 -5.97 -3.81 0.62
C THR A 209 -6.48 -3.24 -0.71
N GLN A 210 -6.19 -3.90 -1.83
CA GLN A 210 -6.66 -3.45 -3.15
C GLN A 210 -8.18 -3.53 -3.28
N VAL A 211 -8.79 -4.59 -2.75
CA VAL A 211 -10.26 -4.76 -2.74
C VAL A 211 -10.91 -3.70 -1.86
N LYS A 212 -10.33 -3.36 -0.70
CA LYS A 212 -10.80 -2.25 0.14
C LYS A 212 -10.82 -0.95 -0.65
N ASP A 213 -9.77 -0.65 -1.41
CA ASP A 213 -9.69 0.55 -2.25
C ASP A 213 -10.77 0.55 -3.34
N TYR A 214 -11.03 -0.58 -3.98
CA TYR A 214 -12.08 -0.70 -4.98
C TYR A 214 -13.47 -0.49 -4.39
N LEU A 215 -13.76 -1.10 -3.23
CA LEU A 215 -15.03 -0.91 -2.53
C LEU A 215 -15.21 0.55 -2.11
N ASN A 216 -14.18 1.17 -1.53
CA ASN A 216 -14.21 2.60 -1.20
C ASN A 216 -14.51 3.47 -2.42
N GLN A 217 -13.97 3.16 -3.61
CA GLN A 217 -14.29 3.87 -4.85
C GLN A 217 -15.76 3.70 -5.26
N VAL A 218 -16.34 2.51 -5.07
CA VAL A 218 -17.77 2.28 -5.33
C VAL A 218 -18.62 3.15 -4.41
N ASP A 219 -18.32 3.14 -3.11
CA ASP A 219 -19.08 3.87 -2.09
C ASP A 219 -19.02 5.39 -2.33
N LEU A 220 -17.84 5.90 -2.71
CA LEU A 220 -17.65 7.31 -3.05
C LEU A 220 -18.44 7.70 -4.31
N GLN A 221 -18.43 6.88 -5.36
CA GLN A 221 -19.16 7.16 -6.59
C GLN A 221 -20.68 7.10 -6.37
N GLU A 222 -21.16 6.12 -5.61
CA GLU A 222 -22.58 6.00 -5.26
C GLU A 222 -23.05 7.20 -4.43
N LYS A 223 -22.25 7.64 -3.45
CA LYS A 223 -22.49 8.84 -2.65
C LYS A 223 -22.54 10.09 -3.54
N ALA A 224 -21.58 10.25 -4.44
CA ALA A 224 -21.53 11.40 -5.36
C ALA A 224 -22.75 11.45 -6.29
N ASP A 225 -23.14 10.31 -6.84
CA ASP A 225 -24.33 10.18 -7.68
C ASP A 225 -25.63 10.52 -6.94
N LEU A 226 -25.74 10.13 -5.66
CA LEU A 226 -26.88 10.49 -4.83
C LEU A 226 -26.93 12.01 -4.58
N GLN A 227 -25.79 12.61 -4.24
CA GLN A 227 -25.66 14.06 -4.05
C GLN A 227 -26.04 14.84 -5.33
N GLU A 228 -25.66 14.34 -6.51
CA GLU A 228 -26.03 14.95 -7.80
C GLU A 228 -27.54 14.89 -8.06
N LYS A 229 -28.18 13.76 -7.73
CA LYS A 229 -29.65 13.63 -7.85
C LYS A 229 -30.37 14.62 -6.94
N GLU A 230 -29.97 14.70 -5.68
CA GLU A 230 -30.53 15.65 -4.72
C GLU A 230 -30.31 17.11 -5.15
N ALA A 231 -29.13 17.43 -5.71
CA ALA A 231 -28.83 18.74 -6.25
C ALA A 231 -29.69 19.10 -7.47
N HIS A 232 -29.93 18.14 -8.38
CA HIS A 232 -30.84 18.31 -9.51
C HIS A 232 -32.28 18.57 -9.06
N GLU A 233 -32.80 17.78 -8.13
CA GLU A 233 -34.16 17.96 -7.60
C GLU A 233 -34.36 19.35 -6.98
N LEU A 234 -33.34 19.88 -6.30
CA LEU A 234 -33.39 21.21 -5.72
C LEU A 234 -33.33 22.34 -6.76
N LEU A 235 -32.59 22.15 -7.86
CA LEU A 235 -32.65 23.06 -9.01
C LEU A 235 -34.04 23.07 -9.65
N ASP A 236 -34.62 21.89 -9.88
CA ASP A 236 -35.94 21.73 -10.50
C ASP A 236 -37.04 22.31 -9.62
N SER A 237 -36.88 22.26 -8.29
CA SER A 237 -37.77 22.90 -7.33
C SER A 237 -37.72 24.45 -7.35
N GLY A 238 -36.76 25.04 -8.07
CA GLY A 238 -36.59 26.49 -8.16
C GLY A 238 -36.08 27.13 -6.87
N LYS A 239 -35.41 26.38 -6.00
CA LYS A 239 -34.86 26.91 -4.74
C LYS A 239 -33.87 28.04 -5.04
N ASN A 240 -34.11 29.22 -4.46
CA ASN A 240 -33.34 30.44 -4.74
C ASN A 240 -31.82 30.27 -4.59
N THR A 241 -31.34 29.50 -3.61
CA THR A 241 -29.88 29.29 -3.42
C THR A 241 -29.25 28.56 -4.61
N ALA A 242 -29.92 27.52 -5.13
CA ALA A 242 -29.43 26.73 -6.24
C ALA A 242 -29.37 27.54 -7.55
N VAL A 243 -30.44 28.30 -7.84
CA VAL A 243 -30.50 29.19 -9.01
C VAL A 243 -29.46 30.29 -8.93
N ASN A 244 -29.25 30.88 -7.74
CA ASN A 244 -28.26 31.93 -7.55
C ASN A 244 -26.83 31.43 -7.75
N THR A 245 -26.50 30.22 -7.26
CA THR A 245 -25.17 29.60 -7.48
C THR A 245 -24.88 29.45 -8.97
N LYS A 246 -25.85 28.94 -9.74
CA LYS A 246 -25.75 28.82 -11.20
C LYS A 246 -25.54 30.19 -11.87
N ASN A 247 -26.40 31.17 -11.58
CA ASN A 247 -26.33 32.50 -12.19
C ASN A 247 -25.01 33.23 -11.87
N LEU A 248 -24.47 33.02 -10.66
CA LEU A 248 -23.20 33.62 -10.26
C LEU A 248 -22.01 32.97 -10.99
N LEU A 249 -22.03 31.65 -11.18
CA LEU A 249 -21.04 30.95 -12.01
C LEU A 249 -21.07 31.40 -13.47
N GLU A 250 -22.27 31.56 -14.05
CA GLU A 250 -22.43 32.15 -15.39
C GLU A 250 -21.85 33.57 -15.45
N THR A 251 -22.04 34.37 -14.39
CA THR A 251 -21.45 35.71 -14.31
C THR A 251 -19.93 35.67 -14.22
N LEU A 252 -19.37 34.76 -13.43
CA LEU A 252 -17.93 34.54 -13.27
C LEU A 252 -17.27 33.91 -14.51
N SER A 253 -18.04 33.29 -15.39
CA SER A 253 -17.54 32.73 -16.66
C SER A 253 -17.13 33.80 -17.68
N LYS A 254 -17.56 35.06 -17.48
CA LYS A 254 -17.26 36.17 -18.40
C LYS A 254 -15.74 36.38 -18.49
N PRO A 255 -15.15 36.35 -19.70
CA PRO A 255 -13.71 36.57 -19.88
C PRO A 255 -13.34 38.05 -19.69
N ASP A 256 -12.03 38.28 -19.54
CA ASP A 256 -11.38 39.60 -19.59
C ASP A 256 -11.93 40.66 -18.61
N GLN A 257 -12.51 40.22 -17.50
CA GLN A 257 -12.92 41.14 -16.43
C GLN A 257 -11.72 41.55 -15.57
N ILE A 258 -11.87 42.65 -14.83
CA ILE A 258 -10.83 43.11 -13.91
C ILE A 258 -10.67 42.13 -12.73
N PRO A 259 -9.47 41.96 -12.15
CA PRO A 259 -9.26 41.05 -11.00
C PRO A 259 -10.24 41.24 -9.85
N LEU A 260 -10.62 42.50 -9.54
CA LEU A 260 -11.56 42.81 -8.46
C LEU A 260 -12.99 42.26 -8.71
N PHE A 261 -13.41 42.15 -9.97
CA PHE A 261 -14.68 41.53 -10.34
C PHE A 261 -14.71 40.07 -9.90
N TYR A 262 -13.63 39.33 -10.19
CA TYR A 262 -13.51 37.94 -9.78
C TYR A 262 -13.38 37.81 -8.26
N ALA A 263 -12.57 38.65 -7.61
CA ALA A 263 -12.43 38.62 -6.15
C ALA A 263 -13.79 38.75 -5.44
N GLY A 264 -14.58 39.76 -5.80
CA GLY A 264 -15.90 39.98 -5.18
C GLY A 264 -16.92 38.90 -5.52
N GLY A 265 -16.99 38.46 -6.78
CA GLY A 265 -17.93 37.40 -7.16
C GLY A 265 -17.59 36.04 -6.52
N ILE A 266 -16.30 35.72 -6.38
CA ILE A 266 -15.83 34.50 -5.70
C ILE A 266 -16.12 34.57 -4.20
N GLU A 267 -15.98 35.73 -3.56
CA GLU A 267 -16.28 35.89 -2.14
C GLU A 267 -17.77 35.69 -1.85
N ILE A 268 -18.65 36.30 -2.67
CA ILE A 268 -20.10 36.07 -2.60
C ILE A 268 -20.41 34.58 -2.79
N LEU A 269 -19.79 33.94 -3.79
CA LEU A 269 -19.99 32.52 -4.05
C LEU A 269 -19.54 31.66 -2.86
N THR A 270 -18.41 32.02 -2.23
CA THR A 270 -17.88 31.32 -1.06
C THR A 270 -18.84 31.41 0.13
N GLU A 271 -19.42 32.59 0.38
CA GLU A 271 -20.39 32.78 1.47
C GLU A 271 -21.70 32.03 1.24
N MET A 272 -22.09 31.81 -0.02
CA MET A 272 -23.28 31.04 -0.38
C MET A 272 -23.10 29.53 -0.20
N ILE A 273 -21.87 29.02 -0.32
CA ILE A 273 -21.58 27.59 -0.25
C ILE A 273 -21.42 27.18 1.21
N LYS A 274 -22.53 26.74 1.81
CA LYS A 274 -22.59 26.30 3.22
C LYS A 274 -22.90 24.81 3.38
N GLU A 275 -23.74 24.26 2.50
CA GLU A 275 -24.20 22.88 2.59
C GLU A 275 -23.66 22.03 1.42
N CYS A 276 -23.76 20.71 1.57
CA CYS A 276 -23.32 19.74 0.59
C CYS A 276 -23.97 19.93 -0.79
N THR A 277 -25.21 20.44 -0.84
CA THR A 277 -25.92 20.69 -2.09
C THR A 277 -25.25 21.78 -2.90
N GLU A 278 -24.99 22.96 -2.34
CA GLU A 278 -24.37 24.08 -3.07
C GLU A 278 -22.95 23.72 -3.53
N GLN A 279 -22.22 22.93 -2.75
CA GLN A 279 -20.93 22.36 -3.16
C GLN A 279 -21.07 21.47 -4.40
N THR A 280 -22.12 20.64 -4.44
CA THR A 280 -22.39 19.72 -5.56
C THR A 280 -22.84 20.50 -6.80
N LEU A 281 -23.70 21.50 -6.63
CA LEU A 281 -24.12 22.41 -7.69
C LEU A 281 -22.94 23.17 -8.31
N PHE A 282 -22.01 23.62 -7.48
CA PHE A 282 -20.77 24.24 -7.95
C PHE A 282 -20.02 23.32 -8.91
N ARG A 283 -19.88 22.03 -8.56
CA ARG A 283 -19.21 21.04 -9.41
C ARG A 283 -20.00 20.75 -10.70
N MET A 284 -21.31 20.58 -10.61
CA MET A 284 -22.17 20.24 -11.75
C MET A 284 -22.27 21.36 -12.80
N HIS A 285 -22.09 22.61 -12.38
CA HIS A 285 -22.08 23.78 -13.27
C HIS A 285 -20.66 24.21 -13.64
N ASP A 286 -19.74 23.24 -13.80
CA ASP A 286 -18.35 23.46 -14.24
C ASP A 286 -17.56 24.46 -13.40
N GLY A 287 -17.93 24.69 -12.13
CA GLY A 287 -17.34 25.72 -11.29
C GLY A 287 -15.83 25.60 -11.12
N PHE A 288 -15.29 24.39 -11.07
CA PHE A 288 -13.84 24.15 -10.99
C PHE A 288 -13.11 24.66 -12.24
N SER A 289 -13.66 24.45 -13.43
CA SER A 289 -13.08 24.92 -14.69
C SER A 289 -13.33 26.41 -14.91
N ILE A 290 -14.55 26.90 -14.61
CA ILE A 290 -14.88 28.33 -14.70
C ILE A 290 -13.92 29.18 -13.88
N ILE A 291 -13.67 28.81 -12.62
CA ILE A 291 -12.76 29.55 -11.75
C ILE A 291 -11.31 29.24 -12.07
N GLY A 292 -11.03 27.97 -12.31
CA GLY A 292 -9.67 27.51 -12.38
C GLY A 292 -8.96 27.83 -13.70
N ASP A 293 -9.69 27.79 -14.81
CA ASP A 293 -9.13 27.92 -16.17
C ASP A 293 -9.30 29.33 -16.74
N ASN A 294 -10.01 30.20 -16.01
CA ASN A 294 -10.11 31.62 -16.34
C ASN A 294 -8.71 32.25 -16.41
N GLU A 295 -8.43 32.91 -17.54
CA GLU A 295 -7.11 33.44 -17.84
C GLU A 295 -6.64 34.49 -16.84
N VAL A 296 -7.53 35.38 -16.40
CA VAL A 296 -7.22 36.44 -15.43
C VAL A 296 -6.87 35.82 -14.08
N ILE A 297 -7.66 34.85 -13.60
CA ILE A 297 -7.41 34.15 -12.34
C ILE A 297 -6.08 33.37 -12.39
N ARG A 298 -5.81 32.66 -13.50
CA ARG A 298 -4.56 31.93 -13.71
C ARG A 298 -3.35 32.89 -13.75
N ARG A 299 -3.51 34.07 -14.35
CA ARG A 299 -2.49 35.12 -14.35
C ARG A 299 -2.20 35.57 -12.92
N CYS A 300 -3.23 35.87 -12.12
CA CYS A 300 -3.08 36.25 -10.71
C CYS A 300 -2.26 35.24 -9.92
N PHE A 301 -2.47 33.93 -10.11
CA PHE A 301 -1.64 32.90 -9.46
C PHE A 301 -0.16 32.95 -9.86
N SER A 302 0.14 33.38 -11.08
CA SER A 302 1.51 33.45 -11.61
C SER A 302 2.24 34.72 -11.20
N THR A 303 1.50 35.80 -10.95
CA THR A 303 2.03 37.13 -10.59
C THR A 303 1.84 37.50 -9.13
N ALA A 304 1.22 36.63 -8.33
CA ALA A 304 1.02 36.76 -6.90
C ALA A 304 2.32 37.22 -6.19
N GLY A 305 2.22 38.29 -5.40
CA GLY A 305 3.36 38.95 -4.74
C GLY A 305 3.84 40.25 -5.40
N LYS A 306 3.23 40.66 -6.52
CA LYS A 306 3.50 41.95 -7.19
C LYS A 306 2.40 42.99 -6.99
N ASP A 307 1.16 42.55 -6.79
CA ASP A 307 -0.01 43.40 -6.66
C ASP A 307 -0.99 42.84 -5.61
N ALA A 308 -1.47 43.71 -4.72
CA ALA A 308 -2.35 43.33 -3.61
C ALA A 308 -3.73 42.85 -4.09
N ILE A 309 -4.20 43.34 -5.24
CA ILE A 309 -5.48 42.90 -5.81
C ILE A 309 -5.36 41.46 -6.32
N GLU A 310 -4.26 41.14 -7.02
CA GLU A 310 -4.01 39.77 -7.49
C GLU A 310 -3.81 38.78 -6.32
N GLU A 311 -3.17 39.21 -5.23
CA GLU A 311 -3.09 38.42 -3.99
C GLU A 311 -4.47 38.13 -3.40
N THR A 312 -5.35 39.15 -3.38
CA THR A 312 -6.73 39.01 -2.91
C THR A 312 -7.51 37.99 -3.73
N VAL A 313 -7.38 38.01 -5.06
CA VAL A 313 -7.99 37.00 -5.95
C VAL A 313 -7.50 35.60 -5.58
N CYS A 314 -6.20 35.40 -5.41
CA CYS A 314 -5.63 34.10 -5.07
C CYS A 314 -6.18 33.57 -3.73
N VAL A 315 -6.24 34.43 -2.72
CA VAL A 315 -6.79 34.10 -1.40
C VAL A 315 -8.27 33.75 -1.50
N SER A 316 -9.06 34.52 -2.24
CA SER A 316 -10.50 34.25 -2.45
C SER A 316 -10.72 32.91 -3.15
N VAL A 317 -9.93 32.57 -4.18
CA VAL A 317 -10.03 31.27 -4.85
C VAL A 317 -9.68 30.12 -3.90
N LEU A 318 -8.62 30.25 -3.10
CA LEU A 318 -8.23 29.22 -2.13
C LEU A 318 -9.30 29.01 -1.04
N LYS A 319 -9.96 30.08 -0.59
CA LYS A 319 -11.10 29.99 0.33
C LYS A 319 -12.32 29.35 -0.31
N LEU A 320 -12.63 29.68 -1.57
CA LEU A 320 -13.69 29.03 -2.33
C LEU A 320 -13.42 27.53 -2.46
N TRP A 321 -12.18 27.14 -2.81
CA TRP A 321 -11.79 25.73 -2.90
C TRP A 321 -11.90 25.00 -1.57
N GLN A 322 -11.60 25.67 -0.44
CA GLN A 322 -11.88 25.12 0.89
C GLN A 322 -13.39 24.91 1.08
N ALA A 323 -14.22 25.93 0.84
CA ALA A 323 -15.67 25.84 1.02
C ALA A 323 -16.32 24.73 0.16
N VAL A 324 -15.94 24.61 -1.11
CA VAL A 324 -16.50 23.58 -2.02
C VAL A 324 -16.01 22.16 -1.70
N CYS A 325 -14.82 22.02 -1.13
CA CYS A 325 -14.23 20.70 -0.82
C CYS A 325 -14.51 20.22 0.61
N CYS A 326 -15.11 21.06 1.45
CA CYS A 326 -15.30 20.74 2.88
C CYS A 326 -16.31 19.60 3.02
N GLY A 327 -15.84 18.43 3.47
CA GLY A 327 -16.67 17.23 3.64
C GLY A 327 -17.19 16.59 2.34
N ASN A 328 -16.73 17.04 1.17
CA ASN A 328 -17.18 16.55 -0.14
C ASN A 328 -16.03 15.92 -0.93
N GLU A 329 -15.86 14.60 -0.82
CA GLU A 329 -14.73 13.86 -1.36
C GLU A 329 -14.68 13.86 -2.89
N GLU A 330 -15.83 13.94 -3.57
CA GLU A 330 -15.86 14.02 -5.03
C GLU A 330 -15.37 15.38 -5.52
N ASN A 331 -15.74 16.46 -4.83
CA ASN A 331 -15.20 17.79 -5.10
C ASN A 331 -13.67 17.84 -4.86
N GLN A 332 -13.20 17.19 -3.79
CA GLN A 332 -11.75 17.03 -3.54
C GLN A 332 -11.06 16.31 -4.69
N ARG A 333 -11.65 15.22 -5.18
CA ARG A 333 -11.15 14.45 -6.31
C ARG A 333 -11.09 15.30 -7.58
N VAL A 334 -12.16 16.00 -7.93
CA VAL A 334 -12.23 16.86 -9.13
C VAL A 334 -11.19 17.98 -9.06
N LEU A 335 -11.04 18.65 -7.91
CA LEU A 335 -10.06 19.72 -7.74
C LEU A 335 -8.62 19.21 -7.99
N VAL A 336 -8.25 18.10 -7.35
CA VAL A 336 -6.87 17.58 -7.40
C VAL A 336 -6.54 16.96 -8.76
N MET A 337 -7.50 16.25 -9.37
CA MET A 337 -7.33 15.58 -10.66
C MET A 337 -7.36 16.53 -11.87
N HIS A 338 -7.85 17.74 -11.69
CA HIS A 338 -7.94 18.70 -12.79
C HIS A 338 -6.54 19.02 -13.35
N PRO A 339 -6.36 19.06 -14.69
CA PRO A 339 -5.08 19.32 -15.31
C PRO A 339 -4.36 20.54 -14.73
N GLY A 340 -3.10 20.37 -14.33
CA GLY A 340 -2.26 21.44 -13.78
C GLY A 340 -2.52 21.86 -12.33
N ARG A 341 -3.65 21.46 -11.70
CA ARG A 341 -3.98 21.89 -10.33
C ARG A 341 -3.04 21.33 -9.28
N ALA A 342 -2.69 20.06 -9.36
CA ALA A 342 -1.76 19.46 -8.40
C ALA A 342 -0.41 20.20 -8.35
N ARG A 343 0.12 20.59 -9.52
CA ARG A 343 1.35 21.40 -9.63
C ARG A 343 1.16 22.82 -9.09
N LEU A 344 -0.01 23.43 -9.37
CA LEU A 344 -0.35 24.74 -8.86
C LEU A 344 -0.40 24.74 -7.32
N LEU A 345 -1.11 23.79 -6.70
CA LEU A 345 -1.23 23.70 -5.24
C LEU A 345 0.14 23.59 -4.55
N ALA A 346 1.05 22.75 -5.07
CA ALA A 346 2.41 22.67 -4.56
C ALA A 346 3.17 24.00 -4.70
N THR A 347 2.96 24.73 -5.81
CA THR A 347 3.59 26.04 -6.04
C THR A 347 3.05 27.13 -5.11
N LEU A 348 1.73 27.14 -4.86
CA LEU A 348 1.09 28.11 -3.98
C LEU A 348 1.50 27.92 -2.51
N LEU A 349 1.73 26.67 -2.08
CA LEU A 349 2.23 26.37 -0.74
C LEU A 349 3.64 26.95 -0.48
N SER A 350 4.45 27.08 -1.54
CA SER A 350 5.77 27.71 -1.53
C SER A 350 5.77 29.19 -1.95
N SER A 351 4.60 29.83 -2.05
CA SER A 351 4.49 31.24 -2.44
C SER A 351 5.26 32.18 -1.50
N LYS A 352 5.74 33.33 -1.98
CA LYS A 352 6.35 34.34 -1.11
C LYS A 352 5.32 35.10 -0.28
N VAL A 353 4.04 35.04 -0.67
CA VAL A 353 2.93 35.73 0.00
C VAL A 353 2.40 34.84 1.13
N LEU A 354 2.58 35.29 2.38
CA LEU A 354 2.20 34.54 3.58
C LEU A 354 0.72 34.11 3.57
N ALA A 355 -0.19 35.02 3.18
CA ALA A 355 -1.62 34.72 3.15
C ALA A 355 -1.96 33.57 2.18
N ILE A 356 -1.32 33.54 1.00
CA ILE A 356 -1.51 32.47 0.02
C ILE A 356 -0.97 31.14 0.57
N ARG A 357 0.21 31.15 1.21
CA ARG A 357 0.77 29.95 1.85
C ARG A 357 -0.16 29.39 2.93
N GLN A 358 -0.67 30.26 3.82
CA GLN A 358 -1.57 29.87 4.90
C GLN A 358 -2.88 29.25 4.36
N GLN A 359 -3.49 29.88 3.36
CA GLN A 359 -4.71 29.34 2.75
C GLN A 359 -4.46 28.06 1.94
N SER A 360 -3.30 27.92 1.30
CA SER A 360 -2.91 26.69 0.60
C SER A 360 -2.71 25.54 1.59
N LEU A 361 -2.07 25.81 2.73
CA LEU A 361 -1.92 24.83 3.81
C LEU A 361 -3.27 24.43 4.42
N ALA A 362 -4.16 25.41 4.66
CA ALA A 362 -5.52 25.15 5.14
C ALA A 362 -6.32 24.25 4.20
N LEU A 363 -6.24 24.50 2.89
CA LEU A 363 -6.86 23.63 1.89
C LEU A 363 -6.31 22.20 1.96
N LEU A 364 -4.98 22.03 1.98
CA LEU A 364 -4.37 20.69 2.03
C LEU A 364 -4.71 19.93 3.33
N LEU A 365 -4.77 20.61 4.47
CA LEU A 365 -5.23 20.02 5.73
C LEU A 365 -6.66 19.52 5.61
N GLN A 366 -7.54 20.33 5.03
CA GLN A 366 -8.93 19.94 4.83
C GLN A 366 -9.07 18.71 3.93
N LEU A 367 -8.27 18.65 2.85
CA LEU A 367 -8.20 17.46 2.00
C LEU A 367 -7.68 16.25 2.81
N ALA A 368 -6.67 16.42 3.65
CA ALA A 368 -6.06 15.33 4.41
C ALA A 368 -6.91 14.77 5.58
N GLN A 369 -8.05 15.39 5.90
CA GLN A 369 -8.94 14.91 6.97
C GLN A 369 -9.52 13.51 6.68
N THR A 370 -9.64 13.12 5.41
CA THR A 370 -10.16 11.80 5.01
C THR A 370 -9.05 10.90 4.45
N GLU A 371 -9.20 9.57 4.60
CA GLU A 371 -8.30 8.58 3.97
C GLU A 371 -8.24 8.78 2.44
N SER A 372 -9.41 9.05 1.82
CA SER A 372 -9.54 9.34 0.39
C SER A 372 -8.82 10.62 -0.03
N GLY A 373 -8.86 11.68 0.76
CA GLY A 373 -8.17 12.92 0.44
C GLY A 373 -6.65 12.83 0.64
N ARG A 374 -6.17 12.12 1.68
CA ARG A 374 -4.73 11.80 1.81
C ARG A 374 -4.23 10.95 0.64
N SER A 375 -5.04 9.96 0.23
CA SER A 375 -4.81 9.15 -0.98
C SER A 375 -4.64 10.01 -2.24
N LEU A 376 -5.50 11.02 -2.42
CA LEU A 376 -5.43 11.95 -3.55
C LEU A 376 -4.17 12.81 -3.51
N ILE A 377 -3.82 13.35 -2.34
CA ILE A 377 -2.58 14.11 -2.14
C ILE A 377 -1.38 13.26 -2.55
N ILE A 378 -1.28 12.04 -1.99
CA ILE A 378 -0.14 11.14 -2.23
C ILE A 378 -0.03 10.72 -3.70
N SER A 379 -1.17 10.51 -4.37
CA SER A 379 -1.18 9.95 -5.73
C SER A 379 -0.98 11.00 -6.83
N HIS A 380 -1.30 12.28 -6.57
CA HIS A 380 -1.37 13.29 -7.62
C HIS A 380 -0.49 14.52 -7.40
N LEU A 381 -0.11 14.85 -6.15
CA LEU A 381 0.77 15.98 -5.90
C LEU A 381 2.25 15.57 -6.05
N ASP A 382 3.07 16.57 -6.36
CA ASP A 382 4.53 16.44 -6.29
C ASP A 382 4.93 16.40 -4.81
N LEU A 383 5.09 15.19 -4.29
CA LEU A 383 5.38 14.94 -2.89
C LEU A 383 6.74 15.49 -2.45
N THR A 384 7.73 15.56 -3.34
CA THR A 384 9.04 16.17 -3.02
C THR A 384 8.88 17.66 -2.75
N ARG A 385 8.21 18.39 -3.66
CA ARG A 385 7.92 19.81 -3.47
C ARG A 385 7.00 20.08 -2.27
N LEU A 386 6.02 19.21 -2.06
CA LEU A 386 5.12 19.30 -0.91
C LEU A 386 5.92 19.22 0.40
N LEU A 387 6.84 18.25 0.51
CA LEU A 387 7.67 18.11 1.70
C LEU A 387 8.58 19.32 1.93
N GLU A 388 9.28 19.79 0.89
CA GLU A 388 10.10 21.01 0.97
C GLU A 388 9.27 22.21 1.45
N ALA A 389 8.06 22.37 0.89
CA ALA A 389 7.14 23.43 1.25
C ALA A 389 6.66 23.32 2.70
N LEU A 390 6.26 22.13 3.17
CA LEU A 390 5.85 21.90 4.56
C LEU A 390 6.98 22.17 5.54
N VAL A 391 8.19 21.68 5.24
CA VAL A 391 9.38 21.88 6.06
C VAL A 391 9.74 23.36 6.17
N SER A 392 9.56 24.14 5.11
CA SER A 392 9.83 25.57 5.15
C SER A 392 8.91 26.35 6.11
N PHE A 393 7.85 25.74 6.66
CA PHE A 393 7.04 26.36 7.72
C PHE A 393 7.72 26.33 9.11
N LEU A 394 8.84 25.63 9.29
CA LEU A 394 9.56 25.58 10.57
C LEU A 394 10.05 26.96 11.07
N ASP A 395 10.25 27.90 10.16
CA ASP A 395 10.70 29.27 10.45
C ASP A 395 9.55 30.25 10.70
N PHE A 396 8.30 29.77 10.70
CA PHE A 396 7.10 30.56 10.97
C PHE A 396 6.70 30.45 12.45
N SER A 397 5.59 31.10 12.81
CA SER A 397 5.04 31.00 14.16
C SER A 397 4.76 29.54 14.53
N ASP A 398 4.86 29.22 15.83
CA ASP A 398 4.61 27.87 16.35
C ASP A 398 3.29 27.29 15.86
N LYS A 399 2.24 28.12 15.72
CA LYS A 399 0.94 27.64 15.26
C LYS A 399 1.00 27.11 13.83
N GLU A 400 1.49 27.90 12.87
CA GLU A 400 1.59 27.43 11.48
C GLU A 400 2.63 26.33 11.29
N ALA A 401 3.76 26.39 12.01
CA ALA A 401 4.77 25.33 11.97
C ALA A 401 4.22 23.98 12.43
N ASN A 402 3.57 23.93 13.60
CA ASN A 402 2.95 22.70 14.11
C ASN A 402 1.80 22.21 13.22
N THR A 403 1.05 23.14 12.62
CA THR A 403 -0.03 22.80 11.70
C THR A 403 0.51 22.10 10.43
N ALA A 404 1.60 22.61 9.85
CA ALA A 404 2.26 21.98 8.71
C ALA A 404 2.85 20.60 9.06
N MET A 405 3.43 20.47 10.26
CA MET A 405 4.00 19.20 10.73
C MET A 405 2.94 18.17 11.09
N GLY A 406 1.75 18.60 11.53
CA GLY A 406 0.57 17.75 11.67
C GLY A 406 0.20 17.10 10.33
N LEU A 407 0.08 17.91 9.26
CA LEU A 407 -0.18 17.39 7.92
C LEU A 407 0.92 16.41 7.46
N PHE A 408 2.19 16.72 7.67
CA PHE A 408 3.27 15.80 7.32
C PHE A 408 3.17 14.49 8.12
N THR A 409 2.83 14.56 9.40
CA THR A 409 2.60 13.36 10.24
C THR A 409 1.48 12.49 9.67
N ASP A 410 0.32 13.09 9.36
CA ASP A 410 -0.83 12.37 8.82
C ASP A 410 -0.50 11.67 7.49
N LEU A 411 0.26 12.33 6.62
CA LEU A 411 0.72 11.74 5.36
C LEU A 411 1.76 10.63 5.60
N ALA A 412 2.70 10.81 6.54
CA ALA A 412 3.74 9.83 6.85
C ALA A 412 3.21 8.51 7.44
N LEU A 413 2.00 8.53 8.01
CA LEU A 413 1.31 7.33 8.50
C LEU A 413 0.72 6.46 7.38
N GLU A 414 0.53 7.01 6.18
CA GLU A 414 -0.04 6.27 5.04
C GLU A 414 0.99 5.32 4.41
N GLU A 415 0.62 4.05 4.23
CA GLU A 415 1.51 3.02 3.66
C GLU A 415 2.07 3.43 2.28
N ARG A 416 1.22 4.02 1.43
CA ARG A 416 1.64 4.50 0.11
C ARG A 416 2.66 5.63 0.17
N PHE A 417 2.56 6.50 1.16
CA PHE A 417 3.56 7.54 1.37
C PHE A 417 4.89 6.92 1.81
N GLN A 418 4.87 5.93 2.70
CA GLN A 418 6.09 5.25 3.15
C GLN A 418 6.80 4.54 2.00
N VAL A 419 6.05 3.85 1.13
CA VAL A 419 6.59 3.23 -0.10
C VAL A 419 7.18 4.29 -1.04
N TRP A 420 6.46 5.40 -1.26
CA TRP A 420 6.98 6.50 -2.07
C TRP A 420 8.24 7.13 -1.47
N PHE A 421 8.25 7.36 -0.16
CA PHE A 421 9.36 7.98 0.57
C PHE A 421 10.62 7.11 0.46
N GLN A 422 10.49 5.79 0.65
CA GLN A 422 11.58 4.84 0.47
C GLN A 422 12.16 4.91 -0.95
N ALA A 423 11.31 4.93 -1.98
CA ALA A 423 11.74 4.98 -3.37
C ALA A 423 12.41 6.31 -3.78
N ASN A 424 12.03 7.42 -3.14
CA ASN A 424 12.48 8.78 -3.49
C ASN A 424 13.40 9.41 -2.43
N LEU A 425 13.82 8.63 -1.42
CA LEU A 425 14.62 9.11 -0.30
C LEU A 425 15.87 9.90 -0.72
N PRO A 426 16.67 9.49 -1.74
CA PRO A 426 17.84 10.27 -2.15
C PRO A 426 17.50 11.72 -2.55
N GLY A 427 16.33 11.96 -3.15
CA GLY A 427 15.90 13.32 -3.53
C GLY A 427 15.35 14.13 -2.36
N VAL A 428 14.80 13.47 -1.33
CA VAL A 428 14.21 14.12 -0.15
C VAL A 428 15.25 14.37 0.95
N LEU A 429 16.32 13.57 0.98
CA LEU A 429 17.34 13.61 2.03
C LEU A 429 18.02 14.99 2.19
N PRO A 430 18.34 15.76 1.14
CA PRO A 430 18.89 17.11 1.30
C PRO A 430 17.96 18.05 2.09
N ALA A 431 16.65 17.97 1.86
CA ALA A 431 15.67 18.77 2.60
C ALA A 431 15.64 18.37 4.09
N LEU A 432 15.67 17.06 4.38
CA LEU A 432 15.72 16.55 5.76
C LEU A 432 17.03 16.92 6.46
N THR A 433 18.16 16.84 5.76
CA THR A 433 19.46 17.30 6.26
C THR A 433 19.45 18.81 6.55
N GLY A 434 18.76 19.60 5.71
CA GLY A 434 18.57 21.03 5.92
C GLY A 434 17.90 21.34 7.25
N ILE A 435 16.88 20.56 7.64
CA ILE A 435 16.20 20.67 8.95
C ILE A 435 17.19 20.45 10.10
N LEU A 436 18.05 19.45 9.98
CA LEU A 436 19.06 19.16 11.00
C LEU A 436 20.16 20.24 11.07
N LYS A 437 20.25 21.12 10.08
CA LYS A 437 21.19 22.25 10.06
C LYS A 437 20.58 23.55 10.60
N THR A 438 19.28 23.60 10.91
CA THR A 438 18.65 24.83 11.42
C THR A 438 19.11 25.17 12.84
N ASP A 439 18.97 26.46 13.20
CA ASP A 439 19.20 26.94 14.56
C ASP A 439 17.95 26.67 15.42
N PRO A 440 18.04 25.80 16.44
CA PRO A 440 16.90 25.49 17.29
C PRO A 440 16.41 26.70 18.12
N LYS A 441 17.17 27.80 18.19
CA LYS A 441 16.74 29.06 18.84
C LYS A 441 15.76 29.86 17.98
N VAL A 442 15.79 29.69 16.66
CA VAL A 442 14.99 30.46 15.70
C VAL A 442 13.77 29.65 15.23
N SER A 443 13.94 28.35 15.01
CA SER A 443 12.86 27.49 14.56
C SER A 443 11.89 27.12 15.68
N SER A 444 10.64 26.80 15.32
CA SER A 444 9.68 26.24 16.26
C SER A 444 10.19 24.92 16.86
N SER A 445 10.50 24.90 18.15
CA SER A 445 11.06 23.73 18.84
C SER A 445 10.10 22.53 18.79
N SER A 446 8.79 22.78 18.97
CA SER A 446 7.77 21.73 18.88
C SER A 446 7.67 21.13 17.47
N ALA A 447 7.62 21.98 16.44
CA ALA A 447 7.53 21.52 15.06
C ALA A 447 8.82 20.79 14.61
N LEU A 448 9.99 21.28 15.07
CA LEU A 448 11.27 20.61 14.85
C LEU A 448 11.29 19.22 15.48
N CYS A 449 10.79 19.07 16.71
CA CYS A 449 10.63 17.77 17.37
C CYS A 449 9.73 16.82 16.57
N GLN A 450 8.60 17.32 16.03
CA GLN A 450 7.71 16.52 15.18
C GLN A 450 8.41 16.05 13.90
N CYS A 451 9.11 16.94 13.20
CA CYS A 451 9.95 16.60 12.05
C CYS A 451 10.92 15.46 12.36
N ILE A 452 11.70 15.60 13.43
CA ILE A 452 12.70 14.61 13.83
C ILE A 452 12.03 13.29 14.22
N ALA A 453 10.86 13.33 14.86
CA ALA A 453 10.09 12.15 15.18
C ALA A 453 9.55 11.43 13.93
N ILE A 454 9.07 12.17 12.92
CA ILE A 454 8.66 11.62 11.62
C ILE A 454 9.84 10.91 10.95
N MET A 455 11.02 11.55 10.90
CA MET A 455 12.24 10.91 10.39
C MET A 455 12.59 9.65 11.17
N GLY A 456 12.45 9.69 12.51
CA GLY A 456 12.65 8.56 13.39
C GLY A 456 11.74 7.39 13.06
N ASN A 457 10.44 7.65 12.85
CA ASN A 457 9.44 6.66 12.50
C ASN A 457 9.68 6.05 11.12
N LEU A 458 9.98 6.88 10.11
CA LEU A 458 10.30 6.42 8.76
C LEU A 458 11.59 5.57 8.75
N SER A 459 12.58 5.91 9.60
CA SER A 459 13.81 5.11 9.79
C SER A 459 13.62 3.80 10.55
N ALA A 460 12.40 3.46 11.00
CA ALA A 460 12.10 2.14 11.55
C ALA A 460 12.22 1.05 10.47
N GLU A 461 11.92 1.39 9.21
CA GLU A 461 12.04 0.49 8.07
C GLU A 461 13.53 0.26 7.70
N PRO A 462 14.00 -0.99 7.53
CA PRO A 462 15.43 -1.29 7.31
C PRO A 462 16.10 -0.66 6.09
N ALA A 463 15.42 -0.55 4.94
CA ALA A 463 16.01 0.03 3.74
C ALA A 463 16.18 1.55 3.86
N THR A 464 15.15 2.24 4.32
CA THR A 464 15.12 3.67 4.63
C THR A 464 16.24 4.02 5.62
N ARG A 465 16.32 3.26 6.71
CA ARG A 465 17.39 3.39 7.70
C ARG A 465 18.79 3.25 7.10
N ARG A 466 18.99 2.26 6.22
CA ARG A 466 20.27 2.03 5.54
C ARG A 466 20.70 3.23 4.71
N HIS A 467 19.79 3.78 3.91
CA HIS A 467 20.07 4.94 3.09
C HIS A 467 20.36 6.19 3.94
N MET A 468 19.57 6.44 4.99
CA MET A 468 19.81 7.58 5.90
C MET A 468 21.14 7.44 6.64
N ALA A 469 21.47 6.25 7.16
CA ALA A 469 22.72 6.00 7.88
C ALA A 469 23.96 6.07 6.99
N ALA A 470 23.85 5.71 5.71
CA ALA A 470 24.94 5.78 4.74
C ALA A 470 25.23 7.21 4.24
N CYS A 471 24.36 8.18 4.51
CA CYS A 471 24.55 9.57 4.11
C CYS A 471 25.32 10.34 5.18
N GLU A 472 26.59 10.64 4.90
CA GLU A 472 27.47 11.37 5.82
C GLU A 472 26.89 12.75 6.18
N GLU A 473 26.40 13.51 5.21
CA GLU A 473 25.83 14.84 5.47
C GLU A 473 24.62 14.80 6.42
N PHE A 474 23.80 13.74 6.34
CA PHE A 474 22.66 13.55 7.23
C PHE A 474 23.12 13.21 8.65
N GLY A 475 24.12 12.34 8.77
CA GLY A 475 24.77 12.04 10.05
C GLY A 475 25.41 13.27 10.69
N ASP A 476 26.14 14.07 9.92
CA ASP A 476 26.77 15.32 10.36
C ASP A 476 25.72 16.36 10.76
N GLY A 477 24.59 16.41 10.05
CA GLY A 477 23.43 17.19 10.44
C GLY A 477 22.93 16.83 11.85
N CYS A 478 22.77 15.53 12.14
CA CYS A 478 22.37 15.07 13.47
C CYS A 478 23.36 15.49 14.55
N LEU A 479 24.66 15.31 14.32
CA LEU A 479 25.71 15.72 15.27
C LEU A 479 25.72 17.23 15.50
N SER A 480 25.59 18.00 14.43
CA SER A 480 25.60 19.46 14.47
C SER A 480 24.40 20.01 15.25
N LEU A 481 23.21 19.44 15.06
CA LEU A 481 22.03 19.82 15.83
C LEU A 481 22.20 19.48 17.32
N LEU A 482 22.66 18.26 17.63
CA LEU A 482 22.91 17.85 19.01
C LEU A 482 23.90 18.79 19.69
N ALA A 483 24.95 19.20 18.98
CA ALA A 483 25.95 20.14 19.48
C ALA A 483 25.36 21.49 19.86
N ARG A 484 24.49 22.05 19.02
CA ARG A 484 23.82 23.33 19.31
C ARG A 484 22.86 23.21 20.48
N CYS A 485 22.18 22.08 20.62
CA CYS A 485 21.28 21.84 21.75
C CYS A 485 22.01 21.67 23.09
N GLU A 486 23.24 21.16 23.09
CA GLU A 486 24.05 20.99 24.30
C GLU A 486 24.47 22.32 24.95
N GLU A 487 24.43 23.44 24.23
CA GLU A 487 24.65 24.79 24.81
C GLU A 487 23.65 25.12 25.92
N ASN A 488 22.41 24.63 25.80
CA ASN A 488 21.37 24.80 26.80
C ASN A 488 20.44 23.56 26.81
N VAL A 489 20.90 22.52 27.52
CA VAL A 489 20.22 21.22 27.59
C VAL A 489 18.78 21.34 28.13
N ASP A 490 18.54 22.24 29.09
CA ASP A 490 17.21 22.40 29.69
C ASP A 490 16.22 23.02 28.70
N LEU A 491 16.66 24.03 27.94
CA LEU A 491 15.84 24.67 26.91
C LEU A 491 15.50 23.72 25.75
N PHE A 492 16.47 22.90 25.33
CA PHE A 492 16.33 22.01 24.17
C PHE A 492 16.09 20.55 24.54
N ARG A 493 15.62 20.28 25.75
CA ARG A 493 15.41 18.93 26.30
C ARG A 493 14.61 18.02 25.36
N GLU A 494 13.50 18.51 24.81
CA GLU A 494 12.64 17.74 23.89
C GLU A 494 13.30 17.49 22.52
N VAL A 495 14.06 18.46 22.00
CA VAL A 495 14.80 18.31 20.75
C VAL A 495 15.92 17.27 20.91
N ILE A 496 16.67 17.33 22.01
CA ILE A 496 17.70 16.33 22.35
C ILE A 496 17.05 14.95 22.48
N TYR A 497 15.93 14.86 23.21
CA TYR A 497 15.22 13.60 23.41
C TYR A 497 14.80 12.99 22.07
N THR A 498 14.14 13.75 21.19
CA THR A 498 13.67 13.28 19.88
C THR A 498 14.84 12.91 18.96
N LEU A 499 15.88 13.75 18.89
CA LEU A 499 17.08 13.53 18.08
C LEU A 499 17.85 12.27 18.47
N LEU A 500 18.03 12.02 19.77
CA LEU A 500 18.64 10.77 20.24
C LEU A 500 17.81 9.53 19.86
N GLY A 501 16.49 9.67 19.71
CA GLY A 501 15.63 8.60 19.21
C GLY A 501 15.92 8.25 17.75
N LEU A 502 15.99 9.27 16.90
CA LEU A 502 16.41 9.12 15.50
C LEU A 502 17.80 8.48 15.41
N MET A 503 18.78 9.02 16.13
CA MET A 503 20.15 8.48 16.14
C MET A 503 20.20 7.03 16.64
N MET A 504 19.41 6.67 17.66
CA MET A 504 19.32 5.29 18.16
C MET A 504 18.79 4.34 17.08
N ASN A 505 17.83 4.79 16.27
CA ASN A 505 17.34 4.01 15.13
C ASN A 505 18.43 3.86 14.07
N LEU A 506 19.09 4.93 13.66
CA LEU A 506 20.20 4.87 12.68
C LEU A 506 21.30 3.89 13.12
N CYS A 507 21.64 3.87 14.41
CA CYS A 507 22.65 2.97 14.98
C CYS A 507 22.26 1.48 14.98
N LEU A 508 21.02 1.11 14.65
CA LEU A 508 20.66 -0.31 14.41
C LEU A 508 21.34 -0.88 13.17
N GLN A 509 21.86 -0.01 12.28
CA GLN A 509 22.40 -0.36 10.99
C GLN A 509 23.94 -0.36 11.02
N ALA A 510 24.51 -1.17 11.92
CA ALA A 510 25.94 -1.16 12.30
C ALA A 510 26.98 -1.11 11.15
N PRO A 511 26.83 -1.78 9.99
CA PRO A 511 27.86 -1.72 8.95
C PRO A 511 27.86 -0.43 8.12
N PHE A 512 26.90 0.47 8.31
CA PHE A 512 26.75 1.69 7.50
C PHE A 512 27.11 2.98 8.25
N VAL A 513 27.31 2.89 9.56
CA VAL A 513 27.74 4.03 10.38
C VAL A 513 29.27 4.11 10.33
N SER A 514 29.81 5.25 9.89
CA SER A 514 31.26 5.43 9.84
C SER A 514 31.88 5.42 11.25
N GLU A 515 33.09 4.90 11.40
CA GLU A 515 33.80 4.88 12.68
C GLU A 515 33.95 6.31 13.25
N VAL A 516 34.26 7.28 12.39
CA VAL A 516 34.42 8.69 12.76
C VAL A 516 33.15 9.24 13.39
N TRP A 517 32.00 9.02 12.75
CA TRP A 517 30.71 9.45 13.28
C TRP A 517 30.36 8.73 14.58
N ALA A 518 30.60 7.41 14.65
CA ALA A 518 30.33 6.59 15.83
C ALA A 518 31.14 7.02 17.06
N VAL A 519 32.39 7.42 16.85
CA VAL A 519 33.25 7.95 17.92
C VAL A 519 32.71 9.30 18.42
N GLU A 520 32.36 10.21 17.51
CA GLU A 520 31.90 11.55 17.88
C GLU A 520 30.54 11.54 18.58
N VAL A 521 29.56 10.78 18.08
CA VAL A 521 28.26 10.63 18.77
C VAL A 521 28.43 10.01 20.16
N SER A 522 29.38 9.10 20.33
CA SER A 522 29.64 8.46 21.62
C SER A 522 30.15 9.47 22.65
N ARG A 523 31.04 10.39 22.27
CA ARG A 523 31.52 11.47 23.18
C ARG A 523 30.38 12.33 23.67
N ARG A 524 29.48 12.74 22.76
CA ARG A 524 28.31 13.54 23.11
C ARG A 524 27.35 12.77 24.02
N CYS A 525 27.08 11.50 23.69
CA CYS A 525 26.27 10.64 24.56
C CYS A 525 26.88 10.48 25.96
N LEU A 526 28.21 10.35 26.09
CA LEU A 526 28.89 10.29 27.39
C LEU A 526 28.70 11.56 28.23
N SER A 527 28.72 12.73 27.58
CA SER A 527 28.39 14.01 28.22
C SER A 527 26.94 14.02 28.74
N LEU A 528 26.00 13.60 27.89
CA LEU A 528 24.57 13.54 28.20
C LEU A 528 24.20 12.52 29.27
N LEU A 529 25.06 11.55 29.57
CA LEU A 529 24.87 10.65 30.73
C LEU A 529 24.95 11.36 32.10
N ASN A 530 25.25 12.65 32.13
CA ASN A 530 25.15 13.49 33.32
C ASN A 530 23.81 14.24 33.44
N SER A 531 22.91 14.12 32.45
CA SER A 531 21.61 14.78 32.47
C SER A 531 20.74 14.36 33.65
N GLN A 532 19.88 15.27 34.11
CA GLN A 532 18.86 14.98 35.13
C GLN A 532 17.61 14.31 34.51
N ASP A 533 17.45 14.37 33.18
CA ASP A 533 16.32 13.78 32.47
C ASP A 533 16.54 12.28 32.20
N GLY A 534 15.71 11.42 32.82
CA GLY A 534 15.80 9.96 32.68
C GLY A 534 15.57 9.44 31.25
N GLY A 535 14.81 10.18 30.43
CA GLY A 535 14.57 9.86 29.04
C GLY A 535 15.81 10.08 28.17
N ILE A 536 16.45 11.24 28.31
CA ILE A 536 17.73 11.57 27.65
C ILE A 536 18.80 10.57 28.05
N LEU A 537 18.93 10.29 29.35
CA LEU A 537 19.83 9.29 29.89
C LEU A 537 19.67 7.91 29.22
N THR A 538 18.42 7.45 29.09
CA THR A 538 18.11 6.15 28.50
C THR A 538 18.42 6.10 27.00
N ARG A 539 18.08 7.16 26.24
CA ARG A 539 18.36 7.21 24.79
C ARG A 539 19.86 7.37 24.49
N ALA A 540 20.58 8.18 25.27
CA ALA A 540 22.03 8.33 25.17
C ALA A 540 22.74 6.99 25.45
N ALA A 541 22.34 6.26 26.49
CA ALA A 541 22.83 4.90 26.74
C ALA A 541 22.45 3.94 25.59
N GLY A 542 21.27 4.10 24.99
CA GLY A 542 20.83 3.34 23.82
C GLY A 542 21.76 3.50 22.61
N VAL A 543 22.11 4.74 22.26
CA VAL A 543 23.08 5.04 21.20
C VAL A 543 24.45 4.49 21.55
N LEU A 544 24.96 4.81 22.75
CA LEU A 544 26.28 4.38 23.23
C LEU A 544 26.45 2.86 23.24
N SER A 545 25.40 2.10 23.61
CA SER A 545 25.43 0.64 23.63
C SER A 545 25.71 -0.01 22.26
N ARG A 546 25.62 0.76 21.17
CA ARG A 546 25.83 0.32 19.79
C ARG A 546 27.07 0.93 19.16
N THR A 547 27.42 2.16 19.54
CA THR A 547 28.55 2.90 18.96
C THR A 547 29.85 2.73 19.74
N LEU A 548 29.79 2.38 21.02
CA LEU A 548 30.98 2.32 21.90
C LEU A 548 32.02 1.29 21.44
N SER A 549 31.60 0.19 20.80
CA SER A 549 32.52 -0.83 20.27
C SER A 549 33.19 -0.44 18.95
N SER A 550 32.93 0.77 18.43
CA SER A 550 33.51 1.23 17.15
C SER A 550 35.01 1.45 17.20
N SER A 551 35.56 1.86 18.36
CA SER A 551 36.98 2.14 18.51
C SER A 551 37.45 1.89 19.95
N LEU A 552 38.67 1.38 20.14
CA LEU A 552 39.22 1.18 21.49
C LEU A 552 39.39 2.51 22.24
N LYS A 553 39.74 3.58 21.53
CA LYS A 553 39.95 4.92 22.10
C LYS A 553 38.68 5.45 22.78
N ILE A 554 37.51 5.28 22.16
CA ILE A 554 36.26 5.76 22.76
C ILE A 554 35.85 4.93 23.98
N VAL A 555 36.24 3.64 24.04
CA VAL A 555 36.05 2.82 25.24
C VAL A 555 36.91 3.34 26.39
N GLU A 556 38.17 3.73 26.13
CA GLU A 556 39.03 4.36 27.16
C GLU A 556 38.46 5.68 27.65
N GLU A 557 38.06 6.56 26.73
CA GLU A 557 37.40 7.84 27.06
C GLU A 557 36.14 7.61 27.92
N ALA A 558 35.34 6.58 27.61
CA ALA A 558 34.16 6.22 28.40
C ALA A 558 34.50 5.73 29.81
N LEU A 559 35.57 4.95 29.98
CA LEU A 559 36.05 4.50 31.29
C LEU A 559 36.52 5.68 32.13
N GLN A 560 37.30 6.59 31.54
CA GLN A 560 37.74 7.82 32.20
C GLN A 560 36.55 8.71 32.62
N ALA A 561 35.49 8.74 31.82
CA ALA A 561 34.24 9.45 32.14
C ALA A 561 33.35 8.75 33.20
N GLY A 562 33.81 7.64 33.78
CA GLY A 562 33.12 6.91 34.85
C GLY A 562 31.86 6.18 34.38
N VAL A 563 31.83 5.72 33.12
CA VAL A 563 30.64 5.05 32.53
C VAL A 563 30.21 3.81 33.31
N VAL A 564 31.16 3.04 33.87
CA VAL A 564 30.86 1.82 34.65
C VAL A 564 29.99 2.13 35.86
N LYS A 565 30.37 3.14 36.65
CA LYS A 565 29.59 3.60 37.80
C LYS A 565 28.18 4.06 37.41
N LYS A 566 28.07 4.80 36.29
CA LYS A 566 26.79 5.29 35.76
C LYS A 566 25.88 4.13 35.32
N MET A 567 26.43 3.14 34.61
CA MET A 567 25.68 1.96 34.17
C MET A 567 25.25 1.06 35.34
N MET A 568 26.11 0.90 36.36
CA MET A 568 25.72 0.21 37.60
C MET A 568 24.58 0.92 38.34
N LYS A 569 24.52 2.27 38.30
CA LYS A 569 23.37 3.03 38.80
C LYS A 569 22.11 2.73 37.97
N PHE A 570 22.22 2.71 36.63
CA PHE A 570 21.09 2.38 35.74
C PHE A 570 20.51 0.99 36.01
N LEU A 571 21.33 -0.01 36.31
CA LEU A 571 20.84 -1.35 36.68
C LEU A 571 20.08 -1.35 38.02
N LYS A 572 20.38 -0.41 38.91
CA LYS A 572 19.73 -0.31 40.24
C LYS A 572 18.43 0.49 40.19
N THR A 573 18.40 1.58 39.43
CA THR A 573 17.31 2.57 39.46
C THR A 573 16.58 2.75 38.13
N GLY A 574 17.07 2.17 37.04
CA GLY A 574 16.49 2.30 35.70
C GLY A 574 15.42 1.25 35.41
N GLY A 575 14.61 1.52 34.37
CA GLY A 575 13.65 0.55 33.83
C GLY A 575 14.33 -0.56 33.01
N GLU A 576 13.53 -1.49 32.48
CA GLU A 576 14.02 -2.66 31.74
C GLU A 576 14.88 -2.27 30.51
N THR A 577 14.41 -1.31 29.71
CA THR A 577 15.13 -0.84 28.51
C THR A 577 16.48 -0.21 28.86
N ALA A 578 16.52 0.65 29.88
CA ALA A 578 17.75 1.25 30.37
C ALA A 578 18.72 0.19 30.91
N SER A 579 18.21 -0.82 31.61
CA SER A 579 19.01 -1.93 32.13
C SER A 579 19.64 -2.73 30.99
N ARG A 580 18.88 -3.02 29.92
CA ARG A 580 19.38 -3.73 28.73
C ARG A 580 20.55 -3.00 28.07
N TYR A 581 20.47 -1.67 27.94
CA TYR A 581 21.57 -0.87 27.39
C TYR A 581 22.77 -0.82 28.33
N ALA A 582 22.53 -0.67 29.63
CA ALA A 582 23.58 -0.69 30.65
C ALA A 582 24.37 -2.01 30.64
N VAL A 583 23.67 -3.15 30.56
CA VAL A 583 24.31 -4.47 30.43
C VAL A 583 25.21 -4.53 29.19
N LYS A 584 24.73 -4.06 28.02
CA LYS A 584 25.53 -4.07 26.79
C LYS A 584 26.78 -3.20 26.90
N ILE A 585 26.66 -2.00 27.46
CA ILE A 585 27.80 -1.09 27.66
C ILE A 585 28.82 -1.72 28.60
N LEU A 586 28.38 -2.27 29.74
CA LEU A 586 29.25 -2.97 30.68
C LEU A 586 29.94 -4.18 30.03
N ALA A 587 29.25 -4.90 29.15
CA ALA A 587 29.83 -6.00 28.37
C ALA A 587 31.02 -5.52 27.54
N ILE A 588 30.86 -4.41 26.82
CA ILE A 588 31.89 -3.84 25.96
C ILE A 588 33.09 -3.41 26.81
N CYS A 589 32.86 -2.66 27.89
CA CYS A 589 33.92 -2.18 28.78
C CYS A 589 34.69 -3.33 29.46
N THR A 590 33.98 -4.31 30.03
CA THR A 590 34.59 -5.44 30.75
C THR A 590 35.26 -6.44 29.80
N ASN A 591 34.82 -6.54 28.56
CA ASN A 591 35.52 -7.37 27.59
C ASN A 591 36.89 -6.77 27.24
N SER A 592 36.97 -5.44 27.10
CA SER A 592 38.17 -4.75 26.60
C SER A 592 39.19 -4.37 27.69
N TYR A 593 38.76 -4.11 28.93
CA TYR A 593 39.66 -3.59 29.99
C TYR A 593 39.49 -4.33 31.33
N HIS A 594 40.62 -4.57 32.01
CA HIS A 594 40.65 -5.26 33.30
C HIS A 594 40.12 -4.37 34.44
N GLU A 595 40.49 -3.10 34.41
CA GLU A 595 40.09 -2.05 35.36
C GLU A 595 38.56 -1.93 35.43
N ALA A 596 37.89 -2.08 34.29
CA ALA A 596 36.43 -2.10 34.21
C ALA A 596 35.82 -3.31 34.95
N ARG A 597 36.47 -4.49 34.90
CA ARG A 597 36.02 -5.69 35.62
C ARG A 597 36.13 -5.49 37.12
N GLU A 598 37.28 -4.98 37.58
CA GLU A 598 37.50 -4.70 39.00
C GLU A 598 36.51 -3.65 39.53
N GLU A 599 36.25 -2.60 38.75
CA GLU A 599 35.30 -1.57 39.15
C GLU A 599 33.87 -2.10 39.27
N VAL A 600 33.42 -2.95 38.34
CA VAL A 600 32.11 -3.62 38.44
C VAL A 600 32.02 -4.45 39.72
N ILE A 601 33.03 -5.29 40.00
CA ILE A 601 33.08 -6.13 41.21
C ILE A 601 33.02 -5.28 42.48
N ARG A 602 33.78 -4.16 42.51
CA ARG A 602 33.81 -3.23 43.64
C ARG A 602 32.46 -2.59 43.91
N LEU A 603 31.69 -2.27 42.86
CA LEU A 603 30.38 -1.62 42.94
C LEU A 603 29.21 -2.60 43.19
N ASP A 604 29.45 -3.90 42.99
CA ASP A 604 28.49 -5.00 43.13
C ASP A 604 28.56 -5.72 44.49
N LYS A 605 28.99 -5.04 45.55
CA LYS A 605 29.04 -5.60 46.92
C LYS A 605 27.68 -6.09 47.48
N SER A 606 26.57 -6.05 46.73
CA SER A 606 25.23 -6.31 47.26
C SER A 606 24.17 -6.94 46.34
N ARG A 607 24.47 -7.76 45.29
CA ARG A 607 23.57 -8.85 44.76
C ARG A 607 23.90 -9.29 43.32
N ILE A 608 24.58 -10.44 43.18
CA ILE A 608 24.67 -11.26 41.97
C ILE A 608 23.30 -11.79 41.43
N PRO A 609 22.26 -12.07 42.25
CA PRO A 609 21.06 -12.76 41.74
C PRO A 609 20.22 -11.99 40.71
N ARG A 610 20.26 -10.65 40.70
CA ARG A 610 19.44 -9.82 39.79
C ARG A 610 19.99 -9.74 38.37
N LEU A 611 21.31 -9.83 38.23
CA LEU A 611 21.99 -9.91 36.92
C LEU A 611 21.70 -11.27 36.27
N GLU A 612 21.74 -12.36 37.02
CA GLU A 612 21.41 -13.71 36.52
C GLU A 612 19.96 -13.83 36.04
N THR A 613 18.98 -13.27 36.77
CA THR A 613 17.55 -13.33 36.38
C THR A 613 17.23 -12.47 35.14
N GLN A 614 17.85 -11.30 34.98
CA GLN A 614 17.66 -10.47 33.78
C GLN A 614 18.41 -11.01 32.54
N LEU A 615 19.47 -11.79 32.75
CA LEU A 615 20.23 -12.44 31.69
C LEU A 615 19.53 -13.69 31.13
N THR A 616 18.66 -14.35 31.89
CA THR A 616 17.89 -15.52 31.44
C THR A 616 16.73 -15.20 30.51
N ASP A 617 16.16 -13.99 30.56
CA ASP A 617 15.00 -13.60 29.74
C ASP A 617 15.37 -12.97 28.38
N SER A 618 16.63 -12.54 28.18
CA SER A 618 17.08 -11.95 26.91
C SER A 618 17.79 -12.99 26.02
N SER A 619 17.13 -13.36 24.92
CA SER A 619 17.55 -14.30 23.86
C SER A 619 19.05 -14.63 23.75
N LYS A 620 19.30 -15.95 23.76
CA LYS A 620 20.55 -16.70 23.54
C LYS A 620 21.50 -16.03 22.53
N ILE A 621 22.70 -15.64 22.99
CA ILE A 621 24.01 -15.55 22.30
C ILE A 621 24.91 -14.51 23.03
N THR A 622 24.37 -13.38 23.49
CA THR A 622 25.14 -12.34 24.21
C THR A 622 25.24 -12.57 25.73
N GLY A 623 24.20 -13.14 26.36
CA GLY A 623 24.19 -13.46 27.79
C GLY A 623 25.25 -14.49 28.19
N ALA A 624 25.63 -15.40 27.28
CA ALA A 624 26.69 -16.38 27.51
C ALA A 624 28.08 -15.73 27.55
N LYS A 625 28.33 -14.64 26.79
CA LYS A 625 29.61 -13.92 26.83
C LYS A 625 29.73 -13.03 28.07
N LEU A 626 28.67 -12.36 28.49
CA LEU A 626 28.69 -11.59 29.74
C LEU A 626 28.74 -12.51 30.97
N GLY A 627 27.93 -13.59 30.95
CA GLY A 627 27.98 -14.66 31.92
C GLY A 627 29.36 -15.28 31.99
N ASN A 628 29.99 -15.65 30.86
CA ASN A 628 31.35 -16.21 30.86
C ASN A 628 32.43 -15.18 31.22
N SER A 629 32.29 -13.89 30.89
CA SER A 629 33.25 -12.85 31.30
C SER A 629 33.13 -12.53 32.80
N LEU A 630 31.91 -12.44 33.35
CA LEU A 630 31.64 -12.29 34.78
C LEU A 630 31.95 -13.57 35.58
N LEU A 631 31.68 -14.75 35.02
CA LEU A 631 32.07 -16.06 35.58
C LEU A 631 33.58 -16.26 35.51
N SER A 632 34.26 -15.80 34.47
CA SER A 632 35.73 -15.82 34.40
C SER A 632 36.33 -14.95 35.51
N ALA A 633 35.76 -13.76 35.74
CA ALA A 633 36.15 -12.89 36.85
C ALA A 633 35.81 -13.49 38.24
N SER A 634 34.69 -14.21 38.35
CA SER A 634 34.31 -14.98 39.55
C SER A 634 35.22 -16.19 39.79
N SER A 635 35.68 -16.88 38.74
CA SER A 635 36.59 -18.02 38.83
C SER A 635 38.02 -17.62 39.21
N VAL A 636 38.47 -16.42 38.82
CA VAL A 636 39.72 -15.81 39.32
C VAL A 636 39.62 -15.51 40.83
N LEU A 637 38.45 -15.11 41.32
CA LEU A 637 38.18 -14.91 42.75
C LEU A 637 38.03 -16.23 43.54
N CYS A 638 37.51 -17.30 42.94
CA CYS A 638 37.49 -18.62 43.58
C CYS A 638 38.90 -19.19 43.82
N LEU A 639 39.85 -18.88 42.92
CA LEU A 639 41.27 -19.23 43.07
C LEU A 639 41.99 -18.35 44.11
N HIS A 640 41.60 -17.08 44.28
CA HIS A 640 42.15 -16.23 45.35
C HIS A 640 41.55 -16.52 46.73
N ARG A 641 40.29 -16.98 46.81
CA ARG A 641 39.69 -17.38 48.09
C ARG A 641 40.34 -18.64 48.68
N ARG A 642 40.81 -19.58 47.84
CA ARG A 642 41.57 -20.77 48.30
C ARG A 642 43.02 -20.50 48.72
N ARG A 643 43.61 -19.35 48.34
CA ARG A 643 44.97 -18.97 48.77
C ARG A 643 44.99 -18.08 50.02
N GLY A 644 43.84 -17.56 50.46
CA GLY A 644 43.71 -16.70 51.64
C GLY A 644 43.30 -17.39 52.94
N GLU A 645 42.96 -18.69 52.92
CA GLU A 645 42.49 -19.42 54.12
C GLU A 645 43.56 -20.29 54.80
N ASN A 646 44.84 -20.18 54.44
CA ASN A 646 45.92 -21.02 55.00
C ASN A 646 47.06 -20.25 55.68
N THR A 647 46.80 -19.10 56.31
CA THR A 647 47.76 -18.46 57.21
C THR A 647 47.04 -17.76 58.35
N PHE A 648 46.86 -18.45 59.48
CA PHE A 648 47.08 -17.95 60.85
C PHE A 648 46.81 -19.10 61.84
N ASN A 649 47.89 -19.80 62.23
CA ASN A 649 48.03 -20.53 63.49
C ASN A 649 49.54 -20.64 63.77
N ILE A 650 50.09 -19.58 64.38
CA ILE A 650 50.82 -19.52 65.67
C ILE A 650 50.88 -18.03 66.04
#